data_AF-A0A2D9C714-F1
#
_entry.id   AF-A0A2D9C714-F1
#
_cell.length_a   1.000
_cell.length_b   1.000
_cell.length_c   1.000
_cell.angle_alpha   90.00
_cell.angle_beta   90.00
_cell.angle_gamma   90.00
#
_symmetry.space_group_name_H-M   'P 1'
#
loop_
_entity.id
_entity.type
_entity.pdbx_description
1 polymer ?
#
loop_
_entity_poly.entity_id
_entity_poly.type
_entity_poly.pdbx_seq_one_letter_code
_entity_poly.pdbx_strand_id
1 'polypeptide(L)'
;MTTAHTRTTGALAVISIATLMAQAGGSTVSWLNPVDGSWNLGTNWDTGVVPASNNNVLLGLSGAYTVTSGGTMDCRALMISNPDAVLHIDSSRTLNLYNNLDNDGTIIVNPFNGGNATQFDFESSAVITGSGEIRLGGSGTRARIRTGVGDVVTQSAGHSIRGFGQVEGVLINNGLVEADVTGQILNLNTAPKTNNALFQASNGAVLKVSSIIIDQGGGGSQSVVGAGSLLDLSGSTIIGGTMSTDADGLINADNCTLDGVNFSGGNLEVRSARTLNIYNSITNDGVMTVNPTNGGSATQLDFETDGSFLGSGEVVLAGAGTRARLRTGDGFTMTNSATHTIHGFGQIESLFVNDGLVSADIPAQTLTLNANDKVNNATMQSISGAILNVVGISVDQTGGGELVADGVGSKLLLTNATVFGGTVISRNGASASVTTATLHGVTHEGLLDIPSARTLNVFDSITNNGVITINPINGGSATQLDFENDGSFLGSGEVVLGGSGSRARLRTAPGVTMTNTPTHTIHGFGTIEATLVNDGLVQADVLSQELGLLSNTKVNNATMQAIAGGILDFSNITVEQSGSGQLLADGAGSRIDFNSTTIVGGTIETMNGGSVQVVSATYDAVTSNAETTLPSGRTLDVRNGTVNNGTIQVNPINGGSTTSIRWADDSQIGGNGTIALLGTGSRARLNLLGAATIATLGQGQRLEGIGSIDAPLMHHGTTAPGMSIGKLVATRAITYSDTSVFEAEVSATDADLLDCTMSVQLDGTLNVLFTDGFAPTGFWAHTIIEGSSITGKFDALNIPAPPSGLVTRIINTGTEVRVGQTCPGDANLDGMVNFFDVSKFLADFADMSPEADLNNDNQWNFFDVSVFLSNFSLGC
;
A
#
# COMPACT_ATOMS: atom_id res chain seq x y z
N MET A 1 41.54 -11.46 2.53
CA MET A 1 42.97 -11.80 2.38
C MET A 1 43.61 -10.71 1.54
N THR A 2 44.52 -9.94 2.13
CA THR A 2 45.13 -8.73 1.56
C THR A 2 46.23 -9.09 0.57
N THR A 3 45.96 -8.99 -0.73
CA THR A 3 46.97 -9.00 -1.79
C THR A 3 47.44 -7.58 -2.04
N ALA A 4 48.74 -7.38 -1.93
CA ALA A 4 49.41 -6.10 -2.07
C ALA A 4 49.32 -5.58 -3.51
N HIS A 5 48.68 -4.43 -3.70
CA HIS A 5 48.82 -3.62 -4.91
C HIS A 5 50.21 -2.96 -4.91
N THR A 6 51.16 -3.56 -5.63
CA THR A 6 52.35 -2.86 -6.10
C THR A 6 51.93 -1.82 -7.13
N ARG A 7 51.75 -0.58 -6.68
CA ARG A 7 51.67 0.60 -7.55
C ARG A 7 53.00 0.77 -8.28
N THR A 8 53.08 0.31 -9.52
CA THR A 8 54.13 0.73 -10.46
C THR A 8 53.77 2.14 -10.96
N THR A 9 54.46 3.14 -10.42
CA THR A 9 54.45 4.52 -10.92
C THR A 9 54.85 4.53 -12.40
N GLY A 10 53.90 4.84 -13.28
CA GLY A 10 54.15 5.11 -14.69
C GLY A 10 54.99 6.38 -14.83
N ALA A 11 56.25 6.21 -15.22
CA ALA A 11 57.08 7.31 -15.67
C ALA A 11 56.62 7.70 -17.09
N LEU A 12 56.00 8.89 -17.22
CA LEU A 12 55.85 9.56 -18.50
C LEU A 12 57.25 9.85 -19.08
N ALA A 13 57.70 8.99 -19.99
CA ALA A 13 58.82 9.31 -20.87
C ALA A 13 58.24 9.86 -22.19
N VAL A 14 58.09 11.18 -22.25
CA VAL A 14 57.93 11.88 -23.53
C VAL A 14 59.25 11.77 -24.27
N ILE A 15 59.40 10.74 -25.13
CA ILE A 15 60.51 10.64 -26.06
C ILE A 15 60.17 11.51 -27.27
N SER A 16 60.78 12.69 -27.33
CA SER A 16 60.74 13.58 -28.49
C SER A 16 61.37 12.90 -29.70
N ILE A 17 60.64 12.90 -30.81
CA ILE A 17 61.06 12.50 -32.15
C ILE A 17 62.22 13.38 -32.62
N ALA A 18 63.44 12.83 -32.58
CA ALA A 18 64.54 13.21 -33.47
C ALA A 18 65.68 12.17 -33.36
N THR A 19 65.89 11.42 -34.45
CA THR A 19 67.10 10.63 -34.79
C THR A 19 67.52 9.51 -33.83
N LEU A 20 66.98 8.30 -34.06
CA LEU A 20 67.57 7.04 -33.61
C LEU A 20 68.35 6.36 -34.76
N MET A 21 69.17 7.11 -35.49
CA MET A 21 70.02 6.55 -36.58
C MET A 21 71.33 5.91 -36.09
N ALA A 22 71.54 5.78 -34.78
CA ALA A 22 72.72 5.12 -34.23
C ALA A 22 72.30 3.89 -33.40
N GLN A 23 71.79 2.86 -34.08
CA GLN A 23 71.72 1.54 -33.45
C GLN A 23 73.12 0.95 -33.36
N ALA A 24 73.91 1.33 -32.35
CA ALA A 24 75.26 0.83 -32.16
C ALA A 24 75.27 -0.71 -32.02
N GLY A 25 76.12 -1.40 -32.81
CA GLY A 25 76.48 -2.81 -32.56
C GLY A 25 76.38 -3.79 -33.73
N GLY A 26 75.65 -3.48 -34.82
CA GLY A 26 75.49 -4.37 -35.98
C GLY A 26 75.92 -3.73 -37.31
N SER A 27 76.44 -4.52 -38.25
CA SER A 27 76.73 -4.04 -39.62
C SER A 27 75.44 -3.92 -40.43
N THR A 28 75.26 -2.81 -41.13
CA THR A 28 74.09 -2.61 -42.00
C THR A 28 74.25 -3.40 -43.30
N VAL A 29 73.19 -4.09 -43.71
CA VAL A 29 73.05 -4.85 -44.95
C VAL A 29 71.81 -4.33 -45.68
N SER A 30 71.99 -3.79 -46.87
CA SER A 30 70.96 -3.05 -47.60
C SER A 30 70.47 -3.80 -48.83
N TRP A 31 69.17 -3.69 -49.12
CA TRP A 31 68.58 -4.25 -50.33
C TRP A 31 69.09 -3.51 -51.57
N LEU A 32 69.51 -4.25 -52.61
CA LEU A 32 70.14 -3.68 -53.82
C LEU A 32 69.19 -3.47 -55.00
N ASN A 33 68.07 -4.20 -55.06
CA ASN A 33 67.25 -4.30 -56.26
C ASN A 33 65.90 -3.60 -56.06
N PRO A 34 65.55 -2.54 -56.83
CA PRO A 34 64.26 -1.87 -56.72
C PRO A 34 63.13 -2.66 -57.41
N VAL A 35 63.18 -3.99 -57.35
CA VAL A 35 62.23 -4.94 -57.94
C VAL A 35 62.00 -6.09 -56.96
N ASP A 36 60.95 -6.88 -57.19
CA ASP A 36 60.62 -8.04 -56.36
C ASP A 36 61.77 -9.05 -56.29
N GLY A 37 62.00 -9.61 -55.10
CA GLY A 37 63.07 -10.59 -54.90
C GLY A 37 62.96 -11.34 -53.59
N SER A 38 63.77 -12.38 -53.42
CA SER A 38 63.81 -13.16 -52.18
C SER A 38 64.85 -12.65 -51.19
N TRP A 39 64.48 -12.52 -49.91
CA TRP A 39 65.38 -12.25 -48.79
C TRP A 39 66.53 -13.26 -48.73
N ASN A 40 66.26 -14.53 -49.02
CA ASN A 40 67.22 -15.63 -48.86
C ASN A 40 68.20 -15.76 -50.04
N LEU A 41 68.18 -14.83 -50.99
CA LEU A 41 69.13 -14.79 -52.10
C LEU A 41 70.20 -13.71 -51.84
N GLY A 42 71.44 -14.14 -51.53
CA GLY A 42 72.55 -13.24 -51.18
C GLY A 42 72.83 -12.14 -52.21
N THR A 43 72.60 -12.39 -53.50
CA THR A 43 72.82 -11.40 -54.58
C THR A 43 71.84 -10.23 -54.57
N ASN A 44 70.79 -10.27 -53.75
CA ASN A 44 69.87 -9.14 -53.55
C ASN A 44 70.36 -8.15 -52.48
N TRP A 45 71.48 -8.43 -51.80
CA TRP A 45 72.04 -7.64 -50.70
C TRP A 45 73.39 -7.01 -51.07
N ASP A 46 73.67 -5.81 -50.56
CA ASP A 46 74.88 -5.02 -50.85
C ASP A 46 76.19 -5.71 -50.46
N THR A 47 76.14 -6.56 -49.44
CA THR A 47 77.26 -7.41 -49.01
C THR A 47 77.42 -8.70 -49.80
N GLY A 48 76.46 -9.04 -50.68
CA GLY A 48 76.39 -10.33 -51.38
C GLY A 48 76.00 -11.53 -50.49
N VAL A 49 75.69 -11.29 -49.22
CA VAL A 49 75.36 -12.31 -48.21
C VAL A 49 73.99 -12.02 -47.61
N VAL A 50 73.23 -13.07 -47.32
CA VAL A 50 71.93 -12.97 -46.63
C VAL A 50 72.13 -12.43 -45.21
N PRO A 51 71.32 -11.46 -44.74
CA PRO A 51 71.39 -10.94 -43.38
C PRO A 51 71.25 -12.05 -42.33
N ALA A 52 72.01 -11.92 -41.25
CA ALA A 52 71.96 -12.77 -40.06
C ALA A 52 71.54 -11.96 -38.82
N SER A 53 71.38 -12.63 -37.68
CA SER A 53 70.89 -12.06 -36.40
C SER A 53 71.71 -10.91 -35.82
N ASN A 54 72.93 -10.64 -36.32
CA ASN A 54 73.79 -9.53 -35.91
C ASN A 54 73.81 -8.36 -36.92
N ASN A 55 73.06 -8.44 -38.02
CA ASN A 55 73.01 -7.40 -39.05
C ASN A 55 71.81 -6.46 -38.90
N ASN A 56 71.98 -5.18 -39.21
CA ASN A 56 70.87 -4.25 -39.39
C ASN A 56 70.42 -4.29 -40.85
N VAL A 57 69.14 -4.54 -41.11
CA VAL A 57 68.62 -4.62 -42.47
C VAL A 57 68.00 -3.29 -42.88
N LEU A 58 68.33 -2.81 -44.08
CA LEU A 58 67.75 -1.61 -44.67
C LEU A 58 67.01 -1.92 -45.99
N LEU A 59 65.70 -1.69 -46.01
CA LEU A 59 64.83 -1.68 -47.18
C LEU A 59 64.46 -0.22 -47.51
N GLY A 60 65.36 0.49 -48.20
CA GLY A 60 65.25 1.95 -48.40
C GLY A 60 65.29 2.43 -49.86
N LEU A 61 65.19 1.54 -50.84
CA LEU A 61 65.14 1.94 -52.25
C LEU A 61 63.82 2.63 -52.56
N SER A 62 63.80 3.58 -53.50
CA SER A 62 62.56 4.23 -53.93
C SER A 62 61.73 3.35 -54.85
N GLY A 63 60.40 3.49 -54.79
CA GLY A 63 59.45 2.77 -55.65
C GLY A 63 58.98 1.44 -55.06
N ALA A 64 57.90 0.88 -55.60
CA ALA A 64 57.31 -0.34 -55.08
C ALA A 64 58.16 -1.58 -55.39
N TYR A 65 58.42 -2.40 -54.37
CA TYR A 65 59.01 -3.73 -54.52
C TYR A 65 58.61 -4.63 -53.34
N THR A 66 58.57 -5.93 -53.61
CA THR A 66 58.24 -6.96 -52.63
C THR A 66 59.46 -7.82 -52.30
N VAL A 67 59.83 -7.87 -51.03
CA VAL A 67 60.82 -8.82 -50.50
C VAL A 67 60.08 -10.04 -49.97
N THR A 68 60.36 -11.22 -50.54
CA THR A 68 59.69 -12.49 -50.18
C THR A 68 60.62 -13.44 -49.43
N SER A 69 60.08 -14.36 -48.63
CA SER A 69 60.88 -15.25 -47.78
C SER A 69 60.84 -16.70 -48.31
N GLY A 70 61.96 -17.20 -48.83
CA GLY A 70 62.12 -18.61 -49.20
C GLY A 70 62.42 -19.53 -48.01
N GLY A 71 62.93 -18.98 -46.91
CA GLY A 71 63.34 -19.65 -45.66
C GLY A 71 63.25 -18.70 -44.46
N THR A 72 63.84 -19.07 -43.32
CA THR A 72 63.92 -18.21 -42.13
C THR A 72 64.67 -16.92 -42.45
N MET A 73 64.21 -15.80 -41.89
CA MET A 73 64.84 -14.51 -41.97
C MET A 73 65.33 -14.13 -40.58
N ASP A 74 66.60 -13.77 -40.44
CA ASP A 74 67.18 -13.32 -39.18
C ASP A 74 67.78 -11.93 -39.38
N CYS A 75 67.48 -10.99 -38.49
CA CYS A 75 68.13 -9.69 -38.46
C CYS A 75 68.22 -9.15 -37.05
N ARG A 76 69.28 -8.40 -36.76
CA ARG A 76 69.38 -7.68 -35.49
C ARG A 76 68.29 -6.62 -35.44
N ALA A 77 68.22 -5.76 -36.45
CA ALA A 77 67.23 -4.70 -36.57
C ALA A 77 66.74 -4.60 -38.00
N LEU A 78 65.53 -4.09 -38.19
CA LEU A 78 64.91 -3.94 -39.51
C LEU A 78 64.47 -2.49 -39.71
N MET A 79 64.94 -1.85 -40.78
CA MET A 79 64.56 -0.51 -41.20
C MET A 79 63.94 -0.58 -42.59
N ILE A 80 62.64 -0.29 -42.69
CA ILE A 80 61.89 -0.15 -43.94
C ILE A 80 61.54 1.33 -44.08
N SER A 81 62.45 2.11 -44.66
CA SER A 81 62.24 3.56 -44.82
C SER A 81 61.47 3.92 -46.10
N ASN A 82 61.21 2.94 -46.97
CA ASN A 82 60.39 3.12 -48.16
C ASN A 82 58.93 2.76 -47.86
N PRO A 83 57.97 3.71 -47.93
CA PRO A 83 56.56 3.43 -47.66
C PRO A 83 55.91 2.49 -48.70
N ASP A 84 56.48 2.39 -49.90
CA ASP A 84 55.98 1.50 -50.95
C ASP A 84 56.59 0.08 -50.89
N ALA A 85 57.53 -0.18 -49.97
CA ALA A 85 58.16 -1.49 -49.84
C ALA A 85 57.25 -2.46 -49.07
N VAL A 86 57.15 -3.69 -49.57
CA VAL A 86 56.42 -4.78 -48.93
C VAL A 86 57.38 -5.90 -48.54
N LEU A 87 57.34 -6.36 -47.29
CA LEU A 87 58.06 -7.55 -46.82
C LEU A 87 57.05 -8.68 -46.53
N HIS A 88 57.12 -9.75 -47.31
CA HIS A 88 56.35 -10.97 -47.09
C HIS A 88 57.11 -11.96 -46.21
N ILE A 89 56.47 -12.39 -45.14
CA ILE A 89 56.81 -13.61 -44.42
C ILE A 89 55.86 -14.70 -44.92
N ASP A 90 56.35 -15.59 -45.77
CA ASP A 90 55.53 -16.59 -46.45
C ASP A 90 55.09 -17.73 -45.51
N SER A 91 54.15 -18.57 -45.98
CA SER A 91 53.65 -19.72 -45.23
C SER A 91 54.78 -20.64 -44.74
N SER A 92 54.76 -21.05 -43.47
CA SER A 92 55.79 -21.92 -42.86
C SER A 92 57.17 -21.26 -42.72
N ARG A 93 57.20 -19.94 -42.55
CA ARG A 93 58.42 -19.14 -42.38
C ARG A 93 58.39 -18.30 -41.10
N THR A 94 59.58 -17.90 -40.68
CA THR A 94 59.79 -17.10 -39.48
C THR A 94 60.72 -15.94 -39.80
N LEU A 95 60.39 -14.74 -39.31
CA LEU A 95 61.31 -13.61 -39.20
C LEU A 95 61.68 -13.45 -37.72
N ASN A 96 62.96 -13.61 -37.38
CA ASN A 96 63.49 -13.35 -36.05
C ASN A 96 64.15 -11.97 -36.02
N LEU A 97 63.69 -11.13 -35.10
CA LEU A 97 64.18 -9.77 -34.90
C LEU A 97 64.72 -9.62 -33.46
N TYR A 98 65.99 -9.25 -33.35
CA TYR A 98 66.72 -9.18 -32.06
C TYR A 98 66.93 -7.73 -31.57
N ASN A 99 66.15 -6.77 -32.07
CA ASN A 99 66.21 -5.33 -31.74
C ASN A 99 64.99 -4.59 -32.35
N ASN A 100 65.09 -3.27 -32.50
CA ASN A 100 64.01 -2.40 -32.97
C ASN A 100 63.64 -2.59 -34.45
N LEU A 101 62.38 -2.30 -34.74
CA LEU A 101 61.80 -2.19 -36.07
C LEU A 101 61.50 -0.72 -36.36
N ASP A 102 62.03 -0.17 -37.44
CA ASP A 102 61.60 1.12 -37.99
C ASP A 102 60.89 0.85 -39.30
N ASN A 103 59.57 1.01 -39.34
CA ASN A 103 58.74 0.57 -40.46
C ASN A 103 57.85 1.70 -40.95
N ASP A 104 58.17 2.22 -42.13
CA ASP A 104 57.30 3.11 -42.91
C ASP A 104 56.54 2.36 -44.03
N GLY A 105 56.97 1.13 -44.36
CA GLY A 105 56.35 0.27 -45.37
C GLY A 105 55.35 -0.74 -44.81
N THR A 106 55.15 -1.86 -45.52
CA THR A 106 54.21 -2.92 -45.13
C THR A 106 54.93 -4.25 -44.88
N ILE A 107 54.75 -4.86 -43.71
CA ILE A 107 55.16 -6.24 -43.44
C ILE A 107 53.91 -7.12 -43.44
N ILE A 108 53.82 -8.11 -44.33
CA ILE A 108 52.69 -9.05 -44.37
C ILE A 108 53.13 -10.42 -43.87
N VAL A 109 52.49 -10.89 -42.80
CA VAL A 109 52.71 -12.20 -42.20
C VAL A 109 51.67 -13.18 -42.77
N ASN A 110 52.14 -14.17 -43.51
CA ASN A 110 51.32 -15.14 -44.24
C ASN A 110 50.38 -14.48 -45.28
N PRO A 111 50.94 -13.82 -46.32
CA PRO A 111 50.18 -13.00 -47.28
C PRO A 111 49.08 -13.75 -48.05
N PHE A 112 49.18 -15.08 -48.15
CA PHE A 112 48.24 -15.91 -48.93
C PHE A 112 47.40 -16.85 -48.07
N ASN A 113 47.33 -16.64 -46.74
CA ASN A 113 46.64 -17.50 -45.79
C ASN A 113 47.00 -19.00 -45.95
N GLY A 114 48.28 -19.28 -46.13
CA GLY A 114 48.80 -20.63 -46.21
C GLY A 114 48.51 -21.42 -44.93
N GLY A 115 48.29 -22.73 -45.06
CA GLY A 115 47.80 -23.57 -43.96
C GLY A 115 48.77 -23.82 -42.80
N ASN A 116 50.02 -23.35 -42.88
CA ASN A 116 51.05 -23.56 -41.87
C ASN A 116 51.26 -22.31 -41.00
N ALA A 117 51.86 -22.50 -39.83
CA ALA A 117 52.22 -21.38 -38.97
C ALA A 117 53.32 -20.52 -39.60
N THR A 118 53.08 -19.22 -39.67
CA THR A 118 54.06 -18.20 -40.03
C THR A 118 54.21 -17.22 -38.87
N GLN A 119 55.45 -16.83 -38.60
CA GLN A 119 55.82 -16.14 -37.39
C GLN A 119 56.64 -14.88 -37.67
N PHE A 120 56.34 -13.82 -36.95
CA PHE A 120 57.22 -12.69 -36.75
C PHE A 120 57.58 -12.65 -35.27
N ASP A 121 58.81 -13.04 -34.96
CA ASP A 121 59.32 -13.21 -33.61
C ASP A 121 60.22 -12.04 -33.22
N PHE A 122 59.86 -11.37 -32.14
CA PHE A 122 60.71 -10.44 -31.42
C PHE A 122 61.46 -11.23 -30.35
N GLU A 123 62.73 -11.54 -30.63
CA GLU A 123 63.62 -12.35 -29.78
C GLU A 123 64.27 -11.52 -28.64
N SER A 124 63.95 -10.23 -28.57
CA SER A 124 64.30 -9.33 -27.48
C SER A 124 63.28 -8.19 -27.40
N SER A 125 63.25 -7.48 -26.27
CA SER A 125 62.48 -6.23 -26.14
C SER A 125 62.81 -5.25 -27.26
N ALA A 126 61.78 -4.71 -27.90
CA ALA A 126 61.90 -3.93 -29.12
C ALA A 126 60.88 -2.79 -29.19
N VAL A 127 61.25 -1.71 -29.89
CA VAL A 127 60.34 -0.62 -30.25
C VAL A 127 60.06 -0.70 -31.74
N ILE A 128 58.78 -0.60 -32.11
CA ILE A 128 58.32 -0.41 -33.48
C ILE A 128 58.08 1.09 -33.70
N THR A 129 58.85 1.71 -34.59
CA THR A 129 58.69 3.10 -35.03
C THR A 129 58.27 3.17 -36.50
N GLY A 130 58.02 4.38 -37.00
CA GLY A 130 57.56 4.61 -38.37
C GLY A 130 56.03 4.61 -38.51
N SER A 131 55.55 4.98 -39.69
CA SER A 131 54.11 5.09 -39.99
C SER A 131 53.51 3.88 -40.73
N GLY A 132 54.29 2.82 -40.87
CA GLY A 132 53.95 1.63 -41.64
C GLY A 132 52.95 0.68 -40.96
N GLU A 133 52.76 -0.48 -41.59
CA GLU A 133 51.83 -1.52 -41.17
C GLU A 133 52.53 -2.88 -40.99
N ILE A 134 52.14 -3.62 -39.96
CA ILE A 134 52.26 -5.08 -39.91
C ILE A 134 50.87 -5.69 -40.14
N ARG A 135 50.71 -6.45 -41.22
CA ARG A 135 49.44 -7.08 -41.59
C ARG A 135 49.49 -8.60 -41.39
N LEU A 136 48.66 -9.13 -40.51
CA LEU A 136 48.48 -10.56 -40.31
C LEU A 136 47.46 -11.12 -41.32
N GLY A 137 47.82 -12.18 -42.04
CA GLY A 137 47.03 -12.75 -43.13
C GLY A 137 46.66 -14.22 -42.95
N GLY A 138 46.62 -14.73 -41.72
CA GLY A 138 46.46 -16.17 -41.47
C GLY A 138 45.62 -16.49 -40.24
N SER A 139 44.58 -17.33 -40.40
CA SER A 139 43.64 -17.64 -39.32
C SER A 139 44.24 -18.51 -38.20
N GLY A 140 43.77 -18.31 -36.97
CA GLY A 140 44.28 -19.04 -35.80
C GLY A 140 45.79 -18.82 -35.64
N THR A 141 46.56 -19.90 -35.57
CA THR A 141 48.03 -19.85 -35.38
C THR A 141 48.81 -19.65 -36.68
N ARG A 142 48.14 -19.35 -37.81
CA ARG A 142 48.77 -19.30 -39.15
C ARG A 142 49.53 -18.00 -39.42
N ALA A 143 49.16 -16.89 -38.79
CA ALA A 143 49.95 -15.66 -38.80
C ALA A 143 50.06 -15.16 -37.37
N ARG A 144 51.31 -14.98 -36.90
CA ARG A 144 51.57 -14.68 -35.49
C ARG A 144 52.65 -13.62 -35.35
N ILE A 145 52.41 -12.65 -34.48
CA ILE A 145 53.47 -11.86 -33.86
C ILE A 145 53.73 -12.49 -32.50
N ARG A 146 55.00 -12.73 -32.15
CA ARG A 146 55.38 -13.30 -30.85
C ARG A 146 56.50 -12.48 -30.23
N THR A 147 56.54 -12.46 -28.91
CA THR A 147 57.64 -11.85 -28.13
C THR A 147 58.27 -12.88 -27.21
N GLY A 148 59.58 -12.76 -26.99
CA GLY A 148 60.32 -13.58 -26.03
C GLY A 148 59.72 -13.50 -24.62
N VAL A 149 59.91 -14.55 -23.81
CA VAL A 149 59.40 -14.58 -22.44
C VAL A 149 60.09 -13.50 -21.60
N GLY A 150 59.30 -12.56 -21.08
CA GLY A 150 59.80 -11.41 -20.30
C GLY A 150 60.17 -10.20 -21.16
N ASP A 151 60.14 -10.32 -22.49
CA ASP A 151 60.37 -9.21 -23.41
C ASP A 151 59.11 -8.43 -23.73
N VAL A 152 59.30 -7.14 -23.96
CA VAL A 152 58.23 -6.18 -24.25
C VAL A 152 58.42 -5.58 -25.63
N VAL A 153 57.38 -5.66 -26.47
CA VAL A 153 57.32 -4.90 -27.72
C VAL A 153 56.51 -3.64 -27.51
N THR A 154 57.06 -2.49 -27.90
CA THR A 154 56.38 -1.19 -27.84
C THR A 154 56.09 -0.70 -29.25
N GLN A 155 54.82 -0.69 -29.65
CA GLN A 155 54.35 -0.04 -30.86
C GLN A 155 54.24 1.47 -30.63
N SER A 156 54.92 2.26 -31.44
CA SER A 156 54.88 3.73 -31.37
C SER A 156 53.61 4.28 -32.03
N ALA A 157 53.30 5.54 -31.71
CA ALA A 157 52.24 6.28 -32.39
C ALA A 157 52.52 6.38 -33.89
N GLY A 158 51.47 6.29 -34.71
CA GLY A 158 51.55 6.33 -36.17
C GLY A 158 51.67 4.96 -36.85
N HIS A 159 52.21 3.94 -36.17
CA HIS A 159 52.29 2.57 -36.71
C HIS A 159 50.95 1.82 -36.56
N SER A 160 50.68 0.84 -37.44
CA SER A 160 49.50 -0.02 -37.35
C SER A 160 49.81 -1.53 -37.38
N ILE A 161 49.06 -2.32 -36.62
CA ILE A 161 49.04 -3.78 -36.69
C ILE A 161 47.62 -4.19 -37.06
N ARG A 162 47.42 -4.82 -38.23
CA ARG A 162 46.07 -5.10 -38.76
C ARG A 162 45.90 -6.54 -39.23
N GLY A 163 44.69 -6.91 -39.62
CA GLY A 163 44.37 -8.17 -40.28
C GLY A 163 43.79 -9.22 -39.34
N PHE A 164 44.22 -10.48 -39.49
CA PHE A 164 43.72 -11.63 -38.74
C PHE A 164 44.83 -12.65 -38.47
N GLY A 165 44.79 -13.25 -37.28
CA GLY A 165 45.87 -14.07 -36.73
C GLY A 165 45.99 -13.91 -35.22
N GLN A 166 47.20 -14.00 -34.69
CA GLN A 166 47.47 -13.86 -33.25
C GLN A 166 48.56 -12.84 -32.95
N VAL A 167 48.34 -12.06 -31.90
CA VAL A 167 49.35 -11.21 -31.26
C VAL A 167 49.66 -11.82 -29.90
N GLU A 168 50.72 -12.62 -29.88
CA GLU A 168 51.23 -13.31 -28.71
C GLU A 168 52.27 -12.45 -27.99
N GLY A 169 52.44 -12.65 -26.68
CA GLY A 169 53.42 -11.91 -25.87
C GLY A 169 52.99 -10.53 -25.42
N VAL A 170 53.90 -9.83 -24.74
CA VAL A 170 53.65 -8.52 -24.12
C VAL A 170 53.78 -7.42 -25.17
N LEU A 171 52.71 -6.64 -25.33
CA LEU A 171 52.64 -5.51 -26.25
C LEU A 171 52.23 -4.24 -25.49
N ILE A 172 52.98 -3.15 -25.67
CA ILE A 172 52.55 -1.79 -25.37
C ILE A 172 52.11 -1.15 -26.69
N ASN A 173 50.82 -0.90 -26.85
CA ASN A 173 50.25 -0.24 -28.03
C ASN A 173 50.10 1.26 -27.80
N ASN A 174 50.88 2.07 -28.51
CA ASN A 174 50.67 3.52 -28.64
C ASN A 174 50.15 3.92 -30.04
N GLY A 175 49.85 2.96 -30.91
CA GLY A 175 49.33 3.16 -32.26
C GLY A 175 47.95 2.50 -32.44
N LEU A 176 47.74 1.88 -33.60
CA LEU A 176 46.51 1.15 -33.91
C LEU A 176 46.77 -0.36 -33.95
N VAL A 177 45.93 -1.14 -33.25
CA VAL A 177 45.77 -2.58 -33.50
C VAL A 177 44.33 -2.84 -33.93
N GLU A 178 44.13 -3.37 -35.13
CA GLU A 178 42.80 -3.45 -35.75
C GLU A 178 42.52 -4.83 -36.36
N ALA A 179 41.39 -5.43 -36.01
CA ALA A 179 40.79 -6.51 -36.79
C ALA A 179 39.92 -5.87 -37.89
N ASP A 180 40.29 -6.03 -39.16
CA ASP A 180 39.65 -5.31 -40.29
C ASP A 180 39.16 -6.23 -41.43
N VAL A 181 39.27 -7.56 -41.24
CA VAL A 181 38.87 -8.56 -42.25
C VAL A 181 37.58 -9.27 -41.85
N THR A 182 36.53 -9.09 -42.65
CA THR A 182 35.19 -9.64 -42.43
C THR A 182 35.21 -11.14 -42.13
N GLY A 183 34.54 -11.53 -41.03
CA GLY A 183 34.41 -12.92 -40.62
C GLY A 183 35.71 -13.57 -40.10
N GLN A 184 36.81 -12.82 -40.01
CA GLN A 184 38.07 -13.29 -39.47
C GLN A 184 38.30 -12.76 -38.05
N ILE A 185 39.24 -13.41 -37.34
CA ILE A 185 39.57 -13.11 -35.95
C ILE A 185 41.03 -12.64 -35.86
N LEU A 186 41.24 -11.47 -35.26
CA LEU A 186 42.52 -11.09 -34.68
C LEU A 186 42.47 -11.38 -33.17
N ASN A 187 43.32 -12.28 -32.69
CA ASN A 187 43.31 -12.70 -31.28
C ASN A 187 44.51 -12.13 -30.51
N LEU A 188 44.22 -11.34 -29.49
CA LEU A 188 45.18 -10.87 -28.49
C LEU A 188 45.21 -11.88 -27.34
N ASN A 189 46.31 -12.61 -27.18
CA ASN A 189 46.39 -13.72 -26.22
C ASN A 189 47.79 -13.88 -25.60
N THR A 190 47.94 -14.91 -24.75
CA THR A 190 49.15 -15.44 -24.08
C THR A 190 49.81 -14.59 -22.99
N ALA A 191 49.83 -13.27 -23.11
CA ALA A 191 50.41 -12.39 -22.09
C ALA A 191 49.67 -11.03 -22.01
N PRO A 192 49.79 -10.31 -20.87
CA PRO A 192 49.18 -9.00 -20.69
C PRO A 192 49.61 -7.99 -21.76
N LYS A 193 48.73 -7.04 -22.06
CA LYS A 193 48.99 -5.95 -23.00
C LYS A 193 48.63 -4.62 -22.37
N THR A 194 49.40 -3.59 -22.69
CA THR A 194 49.08 -2.21 -22.34
C THR A 194 48.58 -1.51 -23.60
N ASN A 195 47.42 -0.89 -23.54
CA ASN A 195 46.89 -0.11 -24.64
C ASN A 195 46.78 1.35 -24.22
N ASN A 196 47.66 2.19 -24.76
CA ASN A 196 47.66 3.64 -24.56
C ASN A 196 46.96 4.38 -25.71
N ALA A 197 46.58 3.67 -26.77
CA ALA A 197 45.94 4.22 -27.96
C ALA A 197 44.71 3.39 -28.33
N LEU A 198 44.64 2.78 -29.53
CA LEU A 198 43.42 2.17 -30.04
C LEU A 198 43.56 0.70 -30.37
N PHE A 199 42.68 -0.11 -29.78
CA PHE A 199 42.31 -1.45 -30.22
C PHE A 199 40.94 -1.40 -30.90
N GLN A 200 40.82 -1.89 -32.13
CA GLN A 200 39.60 -1.76 -32.91
C GLN A 200 39.17 -3.05 -33.61
N ALA A 201 37.87 -3.30 -33.65
CA ALA A 201 37.25 -4.23 -34.59
C ALA A 201 36.44 -3.43 -35.62
N SER A 202 36.66 -3.69 -36.90
CA SER A 202 35.98 -3.01 -37.99
C SER A 202 35.58 -3.98 -39.11
N ASN A 203 34.73 -3.50 -40.03
CA ASN A 203 34.41 -4.19 -41.28
C ASN A 203 33.92 -5.65 -41.11
N GLY A 204 33.14 -5.93 -40.06
CA GLY A 204 32.61 -7.26 -39.80
C GLY A 204 33.64 -8.26 -39.25
N ALA A 205 34.79 -7.77 -38.77
CA ALA A 205 35.84 -8.58 -38.18
C ALA A 205 35.64 -8.76 -36.66
N VAL A 206 36.34 -9.73 -36.08
CA VAL A 206 36.34 -9.98 -34.64
C VAL A 206 37.72 -9.64 -34.06
N LEU A 207 37.77 -8.67 -33.16
CA LEU A 207 38.89 -8.51 -32.25
C LEU A 207 38.61 -9.34 -30.99
N LYS A 208 39.43 -10.36 -30.74
CA LYS A 208 39.27 -11.24 -29.58
C LYS A 208 40.36 -10.96 -28.55
N VAL A 209 39.99 -10.84 -27.28
CA VAL A 209 40.90 -10.78 -26.14
C VAL A 209 40.71 -12.05 -25.32
N SER A 210 41.71 -12.93 -25.31
CA SER A 210 41.58 -14.27 -24.71
C SER A 210 42.46 -14.43 -23.47
N SER A 211 41.83 -14.50 -22.29
CA SER A 211 42.45 -14.88 -21.02
C SER A 211 43.69 -14.06 -20.64
N ILE A 212 43.67 -12.76 -20.94
CA ILE A 212 44.75 -11.83 -20.63
C ILE A 212 44.20 -10.55 -19.98
N ILE A 213 45.11 -9.80 -19.35
CA ILE A 213 44.85 -8.44 -18.87
C ILE A 213 45.15 -7.45 -19.99
N ILE A 214 44.24 -6.51 -20.22
CA ILE A 214 44.50 -5.29 -20.99
C ILE A 214 44.48 -4.10 -20.02
N ASP A 215 45.63 -3.44 -19.85
CA ASP A 215 45.72 -2.20 -19.09
C ASP A 215 45.56 -1.00 -20.03
N GLN A 216 44.51 -0.21 -19.82
CA GLN A 216 44.20 1.01 -20.56
C GLN A 216 44.31 2.28 -19.69
N GLY A 217 44.91 2.18 -18.49
CA GLY A 217 45.05 3.29 -17.55
C GLY A 217 45.82 4.50 -18.08
N GLY A 218 46.58 4.32 -19.17
CA GLY A 218 47.24 5.41 -19.92
C GLY A 218 46.32 6.22 -20.85
N GLY A 219 45.01 5.99 -20.83
CA GLY A 219 44.02 6.68 -21.68
C GLY A 219 43.68 5.95 -22.97
N GLY A 220 43.92 4.63 -23.04
CA GLY A 220 43.61 3.84 -24.22
C GLY A 220 42.11 3.57 -24.41
N SER A 221 41.74 3.22 -25.63
CA SER A 221 40.38 2.89 -26.06
C SER A 221 40.28 1.55 -26.78
N GLN A 222 39.15 0.86 -26.57
CA GLN A 222 38.67 -0.26 -27.37
C GLN A 222 37.40 0.16 -28.12
N SER A 223 37.39 0.02 -29.44
CA SER A 223 36.29 0.49 -30.28
C SER A 223 35.79 -0.58 -31.25
N VAL A 224 34.47 -0.67 -31.43
CA VAL A 224 33.85 -1.54 -32.44
C VAL A 224 33.07 -0.69 -33.43
N VAL A 225 33.41 -0.81 -34.71
CA VAL A 225 32.86 0.03 -35.78
C VAL A 225 32.33 -0.82 -36.93
N GLY A 226 31.10 -0.55 -37.36
CA GLY A 226 30.47 -1.15 -38.52
C GLY A 226 29.76 -2.47 -38.21
N ALA A 227 28.74 -2.76 -39.03
CA ALA A 227 27.87 -3.91 -38.86
C ALA A 227 28.62 -5.24 -38.87
N GLY A 228 28.30 -6.09 -37.88
CA GLY A 228 28.88 -7.42 -37.72
C GLY A 228 30.27 -7.42 -37.09
N SER A 229 30.87 -6.25 -36.81
CA SER A 229 32.13 -6.16 -36.08
C SER A 229 31.90 -6.53 -34.60
N LEU A 230 32.86 -7.24 -34.01
CA LEU A 230 32.75 -7.77 -32.64
C LEU A 230 34.04 -7.57 -31.87
N LEU A 231 33.92 -7.06 -30.63
CA LEU A 231 34.93 -7.24 -29.60
C LEU A 231 34.53 -8.41 -28.69
N ASP A 232 35.27 -9.50 -28.74
CA ASP A 232 35.03 -10.70 -27.92
C ASP A 232 35.99 -10.74 -26.72
N LEU A 233 35.46 -10.42 -25.53
CA LEU A 233 36.20 -10.44 -24.26
C LEU A 233 36.01 -11.81 -23.60
N SER A 234 36.92 -12.74 -23.88
CA SER A 234 36.85 -14.14 -23.43
C SER A 234 37.79 -14.40 -22.25
N GLY A 235 37.27 -14.41 -21.03
CA GLY A 235 38.06 -14.68 -19.82
C GLY A 235 39.09 -13.59 -19.49
N SER A 236 38.95 -12.39 -20.08
CA SER A 236 39.91 -11.30 -19.98
C SER A 236 39.59 -10.33 -18.85
N THR A 237 40.58 -9.51 -18.48
CA THR A 237 40.40 -8.37 -17.55
C THR A 237 40.76 -7.09 -18.27
N ILE A 238 39.88 -6.10 -18.28
CA ILE A 238 40.12 -4.77 -18.85
C ILE A 238 40.20 -3.76 -17.71
N ILE A 239 41.30 -3.01 -17.63
CA ILE A 239 41.56 -2.05 -16.54
C ILE A 239 41.60 -0.63 -17.11
N GLY A 240 40.71 0.23 -16.61
CA GLY A 240 40.63 1.64 -16.98
C GLY A 240 40.29 1.90 -18.45
N GLY A 241 40.50 3.13 -18.90
CA GLY A 241 40.30 3.54 -20.29
C GLY A 241 38.85 3.55 -20.75
N THR A 242 38.66 3.63 -22.07
CA THR A 242 37.34 3.71 -22.71
C THR A 242 37.03 2.46 -23.52
N MET A 243 35.77 2.04 -23.50
CA MET A 243 35.21 1.10 -24.47
C MET A 243 34.01 1.74 -25.17
N SER A 244 33.84 1.47 -26.47
CA SER A 244 32.67 1.96 -27.21
C SER A 244 32.31 1.08 -28.40
N THR A 245 31.05 1.12 -28.83
CA THR A 245 30.64 0.66 -30.16
C THR A 245 29.86 1.76 -30.88
N ASP A 246 29.83 1.72 -32.20
CA ASP A 246 28.74 2.38 -32.93
C ASP A 246 27.42 1.57 -32.80
N ALA A 247 26.36 2.02 -33.47
CA ALA A 247 25.04 1.42 -33.37
C ALA A 247 24.99 -0.05 -33.85
N ASP A 248 25.90 -0.45 -34.75
CA ASP A 248 25.89 -1.77 -35.39
C ASP A 248 27.00 -2.71 -34.89
N GLY A 249 27.94 -2.17 -34.11
CA GLY A 249 28.98 -2.92 -33.42
C GLY A 249 28.51 -3.55 -32.11
N LEU A 250 29.25 -4.57 -31.65
CA LEU A 250 28.93 -5.30 -30.43
C LEU A 250 30.18 -5.62 -29.60
N ILE A 251 30.06 -5.48 -28.28
CA ILE A 251 30.99 -6.07 -27.30
C ILE A 251 30.33 -7.32 -26.70
N ASN A 252 31.01 -8.45 -26.73
CA ASN A 252 30.60 -9.67 -26.05
C ASN A 252 31.46 -9.89 -24.79
N ALA A 253 30.82 -9.87 -23.62
CA ALA A 253 31.44 -10.20 -22.35
C ALA A 253 31.25 -11.70 -22.04
N ASP A 254 32.29 -12.50 -22.28
CA ASP A 254 32.32 -13.94 -21.98
C ASP A 254 33.25 -14.19 -20.78
N ASN A 255 32.66 -14.25 -19.58
CA ASN A 255 33.38 -14.56 -18.33
C ASN A 255 34.55 -13.60 -18.08
N CYS A 256 34.36 -12.31 -18.38
CA CYS A 256 35.40 -11.29 -18.29
C CYS A 256 35.21 -10.39 -17.05
N THR A 257 36.20 -9.53 -16.83
CA THR A 257 36.21 -8.53 -15.76
C THR A 257 36.46 -7.14 -16.34
N LEU A 258 35.67 -6.15 -15.90
CA LEU A 258 35.89 -4.74 -16.16
C LEU A 258 36.27 -4.06 -14.85
N ASP A 259 37.39 -3.34 -14.84
CA ASP A 259 37.91 -2.64 -13.67
C ASP A 259 38.03 -1.14 -13.96
N GLY A 260 37.11 -0.32 -13.44
CA GLY A 260 37.18 1.15 -13.60
C GLY A 260 37.05 1.66 -15.03
N VAL A 261 36.33 0.94 -15.90
CA VAL A 261 36.21 1.25 -17.33
C VAL A 261 35.12 2.30 -17.60
N ASN A 262 35.36 3.17 -18.59
CA ASN A 262 34.35 4.06 -19.16
C ASN A 262 33.74 3.45 -20.44
N PHE A 263 32.56 2.86 -20.34
CA PHE A 263 31.78 2.43 -21.50
C PHE A 263 30.97 3.61 -22.04
N SER A 264 31.53 4.32 -23.02
CA SER A 264 31.05 5.63 -23.47
C SER A 264 29.88 5.57 -24.47
N GLY A 265 29.29 4.40 -24.68
CA GLY A 265 28.17 4.21 -25.61
C GLY A 265 28.25 2.93 -26.45
N GLY A 266 27.10 2.55 -27.02
CA GLY A 266 26.96 1.37 -27.88
C GLY A 266 26.35 0.17 -27.15
N ASN A 267 26.61 -1.04 -27.66
CA ASN A 267 26.01 -2.29 -27.18
C ASN A 267 27.05 -3.24 -26.56
N LEU A 268 26.76 -3.71 -25.34
CA LEU A 268 27.50 -4.77 -24.66
C LEU A 268 26.53 -5.89 -24.26
N GLU A 269 26.88 -7.14 -24.53
CA GLU A 269 26.07 -8.30 -24.16
C GLU A 269 26.81 -9.24 -23.20
N VAL A 270 26.10 -9.72 -22.18
CA VAL A 270 26.46 -10.89 -21.38
C VAL A 270 25.55 -12.03 -21.80
N ARG A 271 26.09 -13.01 -22.54
CA ARG A 271 25.29 -14.10 -23.13
C ARG A 271 24.95 -15.20 -22.13
N SER A 272 23.98 -16.05 -22.48
CA SER A 272 23.52 -17.16 -21.63
C SER A 272 24.69 -17.97 -21.04
N ALA A 273 24.62 -18.29 -19.75
CA ALA A 273 25.65 -19.05 -19.01
C ALA A 273 27.01 -18.33 -18.90
N ARG A 274 27.00 -17.00 -18.85
CA ARG A 274 28.18 -16.15 -18.68
C ARG A 274 28.04 -15.22 -17.48
N THR A 275 29.20 -14.78 -17.00
CA THR A 275 29.33 -13.75 -15.96
C THR A 275 30.12 -12.57 -16.50
N LEU A 276 29.70 -11.36 -16.17
CA LEU A 276 30.51 -10.16 -16.27
C LEU A 276 30.81 -9.68 -14.85
N ASN A 277 32.09 -9.65 -14.48
CA ASN A 277 32.52 -9.12 -13.19
C ASN A 277 32.88 -7.63 -13.33
N ILE A 278 32.46 -6.83 -12.36
CA ILE A 278 32.81 -5.42 -12.25
C ILE A 278 33.61 -5.20 -10.97
N TYR A 279 34.80 -4.63 -11.15
CA TYR A 279 35.64 -4.11 -10.07
C TYR A 279 35.66 -2.58 -10.17
N ASN A 280 35.46 -1.92 -9.04
CA ASN A 280 35.27 -0.47 -8.94
C ASN A 280 34.07 0.05 -9.75
N SER A 281 33.74 1.34 -9.59
CA SER A 281 32.69 1.96 -10.38
C SER A 281 33.05 2.01 -11.86
N ILE A 282 32.04 1.84 -12.72
CA ILE A 282 32.16 2.02 -14.16
C ILE A 282 31.27 3.17 -14.63
N THR A 283 31.66 3.84 -15.70
CA THR A 283 30.74 4.73 -16.42
C THR A 283 30.07 3.94 -17.52
N ASN A 284 28.74 3.94 -17.56
CA ASN A 284 27.92 3.36 -18.61
C ASN A 284 27.09 4.46 -19.26
N ASP A 285 27.42 4.80 -20.50
CA ASP A 285 26.62 5.68 -21.37
C ASP A 285 26.02 4.90 -22.56
N GLY A 286 26.13 3.57 -22.55
CA GLY A 286 25.57 2.66 -23.56
C GLY A 286 24.51 1.73 -22.98
N VAL A 287 24.29 0.61 -23.67
CA VAL A 287 23.33 -0.42 -23.26
C VAL A 287 24.08 -1.72 -22.94
N MET A 288 23.97 -2.18 -21.69
CA MET A 288 24.47 -3.48 -21.24
C MET A 288 23.32 -4.46 -21.10
N THR A 289 23.22 -5.46 -21.98
CA THR A 289 22.14 -6.45 -21.94
C THR A 289 22.60 -7.77 -21.34
N VAL A 290 21.93 -8.21 -20.27
CA VAL A 290 22.16 -9.48 -19.59
C VAL A 290 21.17 -10.52 -20.09
N ASN A 291 21.72 -11.59 -20.66
CA ASN A 291 20.99 -12.68 -21.32
C ASN A 291 20.06 -12.23 -22.46
N PRO A 292 20.60 -11.58 -23.51
CA PRO A 292 19.82 -10.96 -24.59
C PRO A 292 18.86 -11.92 -25.31
N THR A 293 19.13 -13.22 -25.28
CA THR A 293 18.30 -14.25 -25.94
C THR A 293 17.39 -15.01 -24.98
N ASN A 294 17.29 -14.61 -23.71
CA ASN A 294 16.56 -15.34 -22.65
C ASN A 294 16.93 -16.83 -22.61
N GLY A 295 18.22 -17.15 -22.73
CA GLY A 295 18.73 -18.51 -22.63
C GLY A 295 18.43 -19.12 -21.26
N GLY A 296 18.23 -20.44 -21.22
CA GLY A 296 17.72 -21.13 -20.03
C GLY A 296 18.68 -21.23 -18.84
N SER A 297 19.91 -20.72 -18.96
CA SER A 297 20.94 -20.78 -17.91
C SER A 297 21.06 -19.45 -17.18
N ALA A 298 21.54 -19.50 -15.94
CA ALA A 298 21.84 -18.29 -15.19
C ALA A 298 22.91 -17.45 -15.91
N THR A 299 22.67 -16.15 -15.97
CA THR A 299 23.55 -15.16 -16.58
C THR A 299 23.55 -13.95 -15.68
N GLN A 300 24.73 -13.42 -15.41
CA GLN A 300 24.90 -12.53 -14.28
C GLN A 300 25.90 -11.42 -14.56
N LEU A 301 25.62 -10.27 -13.97
CA LEU A 301 26.53 -9.15 -13.83
C LEU A 301 26.77 -8.97 -12.33
N ASP A 302 28.03 -9.13 -11.92
CA ASP A 302 28.43 -9.21 -10.52
C ASP A 302 29.37 -8.04 -10.18
N PHE A 303 29.02 -7.25 -9.16
CA PHE A 303 29.95 -6.30 -8.54
C PHE A 303 30.77 -7.02 -7.47
N GLU A 304 32.08 -7.08 -7.67
CA GLU A 304 33.04 -7.76 -6.79
C GLU A 304 33.75 -6.80 -5.82
N THR A 305 33.38 -5.52 -5.86
CA THR A 305 33.73 -4.47 -4.89
C THR A 305 32.56 -3.50 -4.76
N ASP A 306 32.61 -2.59 -3.78
CA ASP A 306 31.73 -1.42 -3.82
C ASP A 306 31.92 -0.66 -5.13
N GLY A 307 30.82 -0.24 -5.74
CA GLY A 307 30.87 0.42 -7.03
C GLY A 307 29.52 0.97 -7.48
N SER A 308 29.56 1.74 -8.57
CA SER A 308 28.37 2.39 -9.13
C SER A 308 28.34 2.21 -10.63
N PHE A 309 27.15 2.11 -11.20
CA PHE A 309 26.92 2.49 -12.59
C PHE A 309 26.79 4.01 -12.65
N LEU A 310 27.83 4.69 -13.12
CA LEU A 310 27.81 6.11 -13.46
C LEU A 310 27.32 6.28 -14.91
N GLY A 311 27.09 7.52 -15.35
CA GLY A 311 26.66 7.81 -16.72
C GLY A 311 25.13 7.72 -16.91
N SER A 312 24.68 7.92 -18.15
CA SER A 312 23.25 7.98 -18.51
C SER A 312 22.75 6.73 -19.25
N GLY A 313 23.55 5.67 -19.29
CA GLY A 313 23.25 4.44 -19.99
C GLY A 313 22.25 3.55 -19.25
N GLU A 314 22.14 2.33 -19.78
CA GLU A 314 21.13 1.37 -19.38
C GLU A 314 21.75 -0.01 -19.11
N VAL A 315 21.18 -0.72 -18.13
CA VAL A 315 21.32 -2.17 -17.98
C VAL A 315 19.96 -2.83 -18.23
N VAL A 316 19.92 -3.72 -19.22
CA VAL A 316 18.73 -4.49 -19.60
C VAL A 316 18.83 -5.90 -19.05
N LEU A 317 17.95 -6.29 -18.14
CA LEU A 317 17.77 -7.68 -17.74
C LEU A 317 16.77 -8.35 -18.70
N ALA A 318 17.21 -9.36 -19.45
CA ALA A 318 16.42 -9.99 -20.51
C ALA A 318 16.15 -11.48 -20.25
N GLY A 319 16.02 -11.89 -18.99
CA GLY A 319 15.87 -13.31 -18.63
C GLY A 319 15.06 -13.54 -17.36
N ALA A 320 14.05 -14.41 -17.43
CA ALA A 320 13.15 -14.65 -16.32
C ALA A 320 13.82 -15.37 -15.13
N GLY A 321 13.43 -14.99 -13.91
CA GLY A 321 13.97 -15.58 -12.68
C GLY A 321 15.50 -15.43 -12.62
N THR A 322 16.21 -16.53 -12.39
CA THR A 322 17.67 -16.54 -12.28
C THR A 322 18.41 -16.40 -13.62
N ARG A 323 17.70 -16.25 -14.75
CA ARG A 323 18.31 -16.23 -16.08
C ARG A 323 19.01 -14.91 -16.41
N ALA A 324 18.58 -13.79 -15.83
CA ALA A 324 19.28 -12.52 -15.86
C ALA A 324 19.33 -11.95 -14.44
N ARG A 325 20.54 -11.76 -13.89
CA ARG A 325 20.75 -11.40 -12.50
C ARG A 325 21.74 -10.24 -12.38
N LEU A 326 21.44 -9.36 -11.44
CA LEU A 326 22.37 -8.35 -10.94
C LEU A 326 22.72 -8.70 -9.50
N ARG A 327 24.02 -8.82 -9.19
CA ARG A 327 24.50 -9.31 -7.89
C ARG A 327 25.66 -8.45 -7.37
N THR A 328 25.90 -8.56 -6.08
CA THR A 328 27.12 -8.11 -5.43
C THR A 328 27.76 -9.28 -4.67
N GLY A 329 29.07 -9.25 -4.50
CA GLY A 329 29.77 -10.09 -3.53
C GLY A 329 29.37 -9.71 -2.09
N ASP A 330 29.65 -10.61 -1.14
CA ASP A 330 29.24 -10.44 0.25
C ASP A 330 29.77 -9.13 0.86
N GLY A 331 28.86 -8.29 1.35
CA GLY A 331 29.18 -7.02 2.00
C GLY A 331 29.47 -5.86 1.04
N PHE A 332 29.47 -6.08 -0.27
CA PHE A 332 29.63 -5.01 -1.26
C PHE A 332 28.28 -4.41 -1.66
N THR A 333 28.28 -3.09 -1.84
CA THR A 333 27.12 -2.31 -2.26
C THR A 333 27.30 -1.82 -3.70
N MET A 334 26.23 -1.97 -4.49
CA MET A 334 26.15 -1.41 -5.82
C MET A 334 25.19 -0.22 -5.87
N THR A 335 25.59 0.89 -6.49
CA THR A 335 24.72 2.06 -6.70
C THR A 335 24.30 2.21 -8.16
N ASN A 336 22.99 2.32 -8.40
CA ASN A 336 22.42 2.82 -9.65
C ASN A 336 22.35 4.35 -9.58
N SER A 337 23.22 5.08 -10.30
CA SER A 337 23.31 6.54 -10.18
C SER A 337 22.10 7.26 -10.78
N ALA A 338 21.91 8.53 -10.41
CA ALA A 338 20.72 9.32 -10.72
C ALA A 338 20.30 9.39 -12.20
N THR A 339 21.24 9.28 -13.14
CA THR A 339 20.96 9.33 -14.58
C THR A 339 20.89 7.97 -15.24
N HIS A 340 21.21 6.89 -14.52
CA HIS A 340 21.32 5.55 -15.07
C HIS A 340 19.99 4.77 -14.89
N THR A 341 19.69 3.91 -15.85
CA THR A 341 18.47 3.10 -15.86
C THR A 341 18.79 1.60 -15.79
N ILE A 342 18.07 0.87 -14.94
CA ILE A 342 18.04 -0.60 -14.94
C ILE A 342 16.63 -1.03 -15.27
N HIS A 343 16.43 -1.84 -16.31
CA HIS A 343 15.07 -2.23 -16.71
C HIS A 343 14.99 -3.64 -17.31
N GLY A 344 13.78 -4.07 -17.67
CA GLY A 344 13.51 -5.41 -18.20
C GLY A 344 12.85 -6.35 -17.20
N PHE A 345 13.32 -7.60 -17.17
CA PHE A 345 12.81 -8.69 -16.32
C PHE A 345 13.92 -9.65 -15.91
N GLY A 346 13.85 -10.16 -14.68
CA GLY A 346 14.92 -10.93 -14.05
C GLY A 346 14.98 -10.70 -12.55
N GLN A 347 16.18 -10.72 -11.97
CA GLN A 347 16.40 -10.58 -10.54
C GLN A 347 17.47 -9.54 -10.21
N ILE A 348 17.17 -8.68 -9.24
CA ILE A 348 18.14 -7.80 -8.57
C ILE A 348 18.36 -8.35 -7.17
N GLU A 349 19.48 -9.04 -7.01
CA GLU A 349 19.91 -9.71 -5.78
C GLU A 349 20.98 -8.92 -5.03
N SER A 350 21.54 -7.88 -5.64
CA SER A 350 22.59 -7.04 -5.05
C SER A 350 22.11 -6.34 -3.76
N LEU A 351 23.05 -6.12 -2.84
CA LEU A 351 22.91 -5.04 -1.86
C LEU A 351 23.04 -3.72 -2.65
N PHE A 352 21.96 -2.93 -2.66
CA PHE A 352 21.73 -2.01 -3.77
C PHE A 352 21.15 -0.69 -3.29
N VAL A 353 21.74 0.40 -3.81
CA VAL A 353 21.25 1.77 -3.65
C VAL A 353 20.72 2.25 -4.99
N ASN A 354 19.45 2.63 -5.05
CA ASN A 354 18.85 3.22 -6.23
C ASN A 354 18.74 4.74 -6.09
N ASP A 355 19.59 5.47 -6.82
CA ASP A 355 19.44 6.91 -7.01
C ASP A 355 18.85 7.26 -8.39
N GLY A 356 18.84 6.31 -9.33
CA GLY A 356 18.28 6.44 -10.68
C GLY A 356 16.94 5.74 -10.88
N LEU A 357 16.72 5.18 -12.08
CA LEU A 357 15.49 4.47 -12.43
C LEU A 357 15.69 2.95 -12.41
N VAL A 358 14.79 2.23 -11.72
CA VAL A 358 14.59 0.79 -11.90
C VAL A 358 13.20 0.55 -12.48
N SER A 359 13.07 -0.15 -13.61
CA SER A 359 11.78 -0.30 -14.31
C SER A 359 11.53 -1.73 -14.78
N ALA A 360 10.52 -2.39 -14.21
CA ALA A 360 9.91 -3.57 -14.84
C ALA A 360 9.02 -3.08 -15.99
N ASP A 361 9.36 -3.40 -17.23
CA ASP A 361 8.71 -2.79 -18.40
C ASP A 361 8.31 -3.79 -19.49
N ILE A 362 8.54 -5.09 -19.26
CA ILE A 362 8.15 -6.15 -20.18
C ILE A 362 6.79 -6.74 -19.77
N PRO A 363 5.76 -6.68 -20.64
CA PRO A 363 4.42 -7.14 -20.32
C PRO A 363 4.39 -8.60 -19.84
N ALA A 364 3.63 -8.85 -18.77
CA ALA A 364 3.46 -10.16 -18.13
C ALA A 364 4.77 -10.83 -17.62
N GLN A 365 5.90 -10.12 -17.67
CA GLN A 365 7.15 -10.57 -17.05
C GLN A 365 7.34 -9.91 -15.69
N THR A 366 8.24 -10.48 -14.90
CA THR A 366 8.51 -10.02 -13.53
C THR A 366 9.96 -9.61 -13.39
N LEU A 367 10.19 -8.40 -12.90
CA LEU A 367 11.43 -7.99 -12.26
C LEU A 367 11.29 -8.23 -10.76
N THR A 368 12.19 -9.02 -10.19
CA THR A 368 12.14 -9.38 -8.77
C THR A 368 13.28 -8.69 -8.00
N LEU A 369 12.96 -8.04 -6.89
CA LEU A 369 13.91 -7.53 -5.91
C LEU A 369 13.96 -8.51 -4.74
N ASN A 370 15.09 -9.17 -4.51
CA ASN A 370 15.22 -10.21 -3.49
C ASN A 370 16.64 -10.32 -2.90
N ALA A 371 16.84 -11.30 -2.01
CA ALA A 371 18.08 -11.68 -1.33
C ALA A 371 18.65 -10.67 -0.32
N ASN A 372 19.02 -9.47 -0.76
CA ASN A 372 19.59 -8.42 0.08
C ASN A 372 18.62 -7.24 0.21
N ASP A 373 18.69 -6.50 1.31
CA ASP A 373 17.92 -5.28 1.51
C ASP A 373 18.33 -4.19 0.50
N LYS A 374 17.41 -3.27 0.23
CA LYS A 374 17.56 -2.24 -0.82
C LYS A 374 17.36 -0.86 -0.20
N VAL A 375 18.16 0.10 -0.63
CA VAL A 375 17.88 1.53 -0.41
C VAL A 375 17.34 2.09 -1.72
N ASN A 376 16.21 2.79 -1.66
CA ASN A 376 15.60 3.44 -2.80
C ASN A 376 15.42 4.93 -2.51
N ASN A 377 16.25 5.76 -3.14
CA ASN A 377 16.17 7.22 -3.05
C ASN A 377 15.45 7.84 -4.26
N ALA A 378 15.05 7.01 -5.23
CA ALA A 378 14.42 7.41 -6.48
C ALA A 378 13.27 6.45 -6.83
N THR A 379 13.06 6.14 -8.11
CA THR A 379 11.88 5.37 -8.55
C THR A 379 12.24 3.93 -8.87
N MET A 380 11.53 2.98 -8.27
CA MET A 380 11.41 1.61 -8.77
C MET A 380 9.97 1.38 -9.23
N GLN A 381 9.76 1.02 -10.49
CA GLN A 381 8.42 0.97 -11.08
C GLN A 381 8.12 -0.31 -11.85
N SER A 382 6.82 -0.61 -12.01
CA SER A 382 6.29 -1.51 -13.03
C SER A 382 5.41 -0.74 -14.00
N ILE A 383 5.65 -0.89 -15.30
CA ILE A 383 4.89 -0.25 -16.38
C ILE A 383 4.47 -1.27 -17.44
N SER A 384 3.60 -0.86 -18.37
CA SER A 384 3.26 -1.64 -19.57
C SER A 384 2.76 -3.07 -19.30
N GLY A 385 2.08 -3.31 -18.17
CA GLY A 385 1.60 -4.65 -17.82
C GLY A 385 2.67 -5.58 -17.22
N ALA A 386 3.84 -5.04 -16.86
CA ALA A 386 4.90 -5.76 -16.16
C ALA A 386 4.61 -5.88 -14.65
N ILE A 387 5.40 -6.70 -13.97
CA ILE A 387 5.30 -6.91 -12.53
C ILE A 387 6.63 -6.56 -11.86
N LEU A 388 6.60 -5.66 -10.88
CA LEU A 388 7.70 -5.45 -9.94
C LEU A 388 7.35 -6.21 -8.65
N ASN A 389 8.18 -7.17 -8.26
CA ASN A 389 7.93 -8.00 -7.07
C ASN A 389 9.05 -7.85 -6.05
N VAL A 390 8.72 -7.34 -4.87
CA VAL A 390 9.63 -7.21 -3.72
C VAL A 390 9.45 -8.45 -2.84
N VAL A 391 10.49 -9.26 -2.69
CA VAL A 391 10.37 -10.59 -2.06
C VAL A 391 11.33 -10.77 -0.90
N GLY A 392 10.78 -10.85 0.31
CA GLY A 392 11.51 -11.29 1.51
C GLY A 392 12.61 -10.35 1.99
N ILE A 393 12.53 -9.07 1.63
CA ILE A 393 13.57 -8.06 1.90
C ILE A 393 12.96 -6.77 2.45
N SER A 394 13.81 -5.94 3.04
CA SER A 394 13.50 -4.56 3.37
C SER A 394 13.83 -3.62 2.20
N VAL A 395 12.99 -2.62 1.99
CA VAL A 395 13.25 -1.48 1.09
C VAL A 395 13.17 -0.20 1.91
N ASP A 396 14.30 0.47 2.08
CA ASP A 396 14.38 1.78 2.73
C ASP A 396 14.15 2.89 1.70
N GLN A 397 13.00 3.57 1.79
CA GLN A 397 12.61 4.71 0.97
C GLN A 397 12.66 6.04 1.73
N THR A 398 13.30 6.08 2.92
CA THR A 398 13.35 7.30 3.75
C THR A 398 14.09 8.46 3.08
N GLY A 399 14.93 8.18 2.08
CA GLY A 399 15.55 9.18 1.19
C GLY A 399 14.59 9.84 0.19
N GLY A 400 13.29 9.52 0.21
CA GLY A 400 12.27 10.08 -0.68
C GLY A 400 11.97 9.21 -1.91
N GLY A 401 12.30 7.92 -1.87
CA GLY A 401 12.04 7.02 -3.00
C GLY A 401 10.57 6.66 -3.18
N GLU A 402 10.26 6.11 -4.34
CA GLU A 402 8.93 5.68 -4.77
C GLU A 402 8.94 4.23 -5.27
N LEU A 403 7.95 3.44 -4.86
CA LEU A 403 7.59 2.16 -5.47
C LEU A 403 6.30 2.35 -6.26
N VAL A 404 6.34 2.17 -7.57
CA VAL A 404 5.26 2.60 -8.47
C VAL A 404 4.73 1.45 -9.31
N ALA A 405 3.41 1.33 -9.42
CA ALA A 405 2.75 0.58 -10.48
C ALA A 405 1.97 1.56 -11.37
N ASP A 406 2.28 1.59 -12.66
CA ASP A 406 1.68 2.55 -13.59
C ASP A 406 1.20 1.88 -14.89
N GLY A 407 -0.05 2.14 -15.26
CA GLY A 407 -0.67 1.62 -16.47
C GLY A 407 -1.41 0.30 -16.29
N VAL A 408 -2.35 0.06 -17.19
CA VAL A 408 -3.26 -1.09 -17.15
C VAL A 408 -2.49 -2.40 -17.08
N GLY A 409 -2.81 -3.21 -16.06
CA GLY A 409 -2.22 -4.53 -15.86
C GLY A 409 -0.86 -4.53 -15.18
N SER A 410 -0.21 -3.37 -14.99
CA SER A 410 1.04 -3.27 -14.23
C SER A 410 0.78 -3.55 -12.75
N LYS A 411 1.74 -4.24 -12.09
CA LYS A 411 1.59 -4.63 -10.69
C LYS A 411 2.85 -4.41 -9.86
N LEU A 412 2.67 -3.82 -8.69
CA LEU A 412 3.63 -3.88 -7.59
C LEU A 412 3.18 -4.97 -6.61
N LEU A 413 4.04 -5.96 -6.37
CA LEU A 413 3.79 -7.03 -5.41
C LEU A 413 4.74 -6.91 -4.21
N LEU A 414 4.18 -6.87 -3.01
CA LEU A 414 4.93 -6.87 -1.75
C LEU A 414 4.78 -8.25 -1.08
N THR A 415 5.81 -9.08 -1.21
CA THR A 415 5.80 -10.49 -0.80
C THR A 415 6.77 -10.73 0.35
N ASN A 416 6.27 -10.79 1.58
CA ASN A 416 7.08 -10.76 2.81
C ASN A 416 8.08 -9.58 2.81
N ALA A 417 7.66 -8.44 2.27
CA ALA A 417 8.49 -7.25 2.16
C ALA A 417 8.26 -6.30 3.35
N THR A 418 9.30 -5.59 3.75
CA THR A 418 9.18 -4.45 4.69
C THR A 418 9.53 -3.17 3.94
N VAL A 419 8.71 -2.13 4.06
CA VAL A 419 8.95 -0.84 3.40
C VAL A 419 9.03 0.26 4.44
N PHE A 420 10.12 1.04 4.43
CA PHE A 420 10.36 2.15 5.33
C PHE A 420 10.22 3.49 4.60
N GLY A 421 9.33 4.37 5.06
CA GLY A 421 9.17 5.72 4.51
C GLY A 421 8.75 5.75 3.03
N GLY A 422 8.91 6.92 2.42
CA GLY A 422 8.64 7.14 0.98
C GLY A 422 7.18 6.89 0.57
N THR A 423 7.00 6.64 -0.74
CA THR A 423 5.66 6.49 -1.34
C THR A 423 5.48 5.14 -2.04
N VAL A 424 4.32 4.52 -1.85
CA VAL A 424 3.82 3.37 -2.61
C VAL A 424 2.62 3.81 -3.46
N ILE A 425 2.79 3.80 -4.78
CA ILE A 425 1.85 4.38 -5.76
C ILE A 425 1.30 3.29 -6.67
N SER A 426 -0.02 3.30 -6.90
CA SER A 426 -0.60 2.66 -8.08
C SER A 426 -1.52 3.63 -8.84
N ARG A 427 -1.42 3.67 -10.17
CA ARG A 427 -2.20 4.63 -10.98
C ARG A 427 -2.48 4.12 -12.39
N ASN A 428 -3.36 4.83 -13.11
CA ASN A 428 -3.69 4.56 -14.51
C ASN A 428 -4.12 3.10 -14.80
N GLY A 429 -4.86 2.49 -13.86
CA GLY A 429 -5.34 1.10 -13.98
C GLY A 429 -4.35 0.03 -13.51
N ALA A 430 -3.25 0.42 -12.87
CA ALA A 430 -2.35 -0.48 -12.16
C ALA A 430 -2.87 -0.81 -10.75
N SER A 431 -2.23 -1.77 -10.09
CA SER A 431 -2.53 -2.16 -8.69
C SER A 431 -1.25 -2.43 -7.90
N ALA A 432 -1.24 -2.08 -6.63
CA ALA A 432 -0.29 -2.62 -5.65
C ALA A 432 -0.99 -3.73 -4.85
N SER A 433 -0.28 -4.80 -4.50
CA SER A 433 -0.87 -5.92 -3.77
C SER A 433 0.10 -6.58 -2.80
N VAL A 434 -0.40 -7.06 -1.67
CA VAL A 434 0.41 -7.69 -0.62
C VAL A 434 0.19 -9.20 -0.55
N THR A 435 1.27 -9.96 -0.42
CA THR A 435 1.23 -11.43 -0.13
C THR A 435 1.60 -11.73 1.34
N THR A 436 2.23 -10.75 1.98
CA THR A 436 2.33 -10.42 3.41
C THR A 436 3.31 -9.25 3.41
N ALA A 437 3.03 -8.13 4.07
CA ALA A 437 3.97 -7.00 4.04
C ALA A 437 3.90 -6.18 5.31
N THR A 438 4.98 -5.46 5.60
CA THR A 438 5.03 -4.47 6.69
C THR A 438 5.32 -3.10 6.10
N LEU A 439 4.50 -2.11 6.41
CA LEU A 439 4.71 -0.70 6.03
C LEU A 439 5.01 0.12 7.30
N HIS A 440 6.05 0.94 7.24
CA HIS A 440 6.51 1.76 8.37
C HIS A 440 6.69 3.21 7.88
N GLY A 441 5.81 4.13 8.29
CA GLY A 441 5.85 5.53 7.86
C GLY A 441 5.63 5.78 6.37
N VAL A 442 4.96 4.87 5.66
CA VAL A 442 4.75 4.94 4.21
C VAL A 442 3.61 5.90 3.85
N THR A 443 3.75 6.65 2.76
CA THR A 443 2.63 7.30 2.06
C THR A 443 2.10 6.38 0.97
N HIS A 444 0.80 6.09 0.98
CA HIS A 444 0.14 5.27 -0.03
C HIS A 444 -0.78 6.13 -0.91
N GLU A 445 -0.64 5.97 -2.23
CA GLU A 445 -1.52 6.56 -3.24
C GLU A 445 -2.05 5.46 -4.18
N GLY A 446 -3.31 5.61 -4.62
CA GLY A 446 -3.94 4.66 -5.54
C GLY A 446 -4.59 3.46 -4.86
N LEU A 447 -4.63 2.32 -5.55
CA LEU A 447 -5.17 1.06 -5.05
C LEU A 447 -4.09 0.18 -4.41
N LEU A 448 -4.30 -0.24 -3.15
CA LEU A 448 -3.53 -1.28 -2.47
C LEU A 448 -4.46 -2.43 -2.05
N ASP A 449 -4.30 -3.58 -2.69
CA ASP A 449 -5.10 -4.76 -2.39
C ASP A 449 -4.42 -5.67 -1.35
N ILE A 450 -5.21 -6.12 -0.38
CA ILE A 450 -4.90 -7.23 0.52
C ILE A 450 -5.78 -8.41 0.11
N PRO A 451 -5.30 -9.34 -0.75
CA PRO A 451 -6.09 -10.48 -1.21
C PRO A 451 -6.43 -11.46 -0.09
N SER A 452 -7.36 -12.39 -0.37
CA SER A 452 -7.74 -13.46 0.56
C SER A 452 -6.53 -14.22 1.11
N ALA A 453 -6.55 -14.52 2.42
CA ALA A 453 -5.50 -15.24 3.16
C ALA A 453 -4.18 -14.46 3.34
N ARG A 454 -4.22 -13.12 3.24
CA ARG A 454 -3.04 -12.24 3.35
C ARG A 454 -3.13 -11.29 4.54
N THR A 455 -1.99 -10.68 4.86
CA THR A 455 -1.85 -9.76 5.98
C THR A 455 -1.02 -8.55 5.57
N LEU A 456 -1.50 -7.36 5.90
CA LEU A 456 -0.72 -6.12 5.87
C LEU A 456 -0.49 -5.67 7.31
N ASN A 457 0.77 -5.52 7.70
CA ASN A 457 1.14 -4.92 8.97
C ASN A 457 1.47 -3.45 8.73
N VAL A 458 0.86 -2.57 9.51
CA VAL A 458 1.26 -1.17 9.64
C VAL A 458 2.04 -1.07 10.93
N PHE A 459 3.35 -0.82 10.85
CA PHE A 459 4.21 -0.86 12.04
C PHE A 459 3.94 0.32 12.97
N ASP A 460 3.69 1.50 12.41
CA ASP A 460 3.34 2.73 13.12
C ASP A 460 2.15 3.42 12.44
N SER A 461 2.33 4.56 11.75
CA SER A 461 1.29 5.25 11.00
C SER A 461 1.49 5.06 9.50
N ILE A 462 0.40 5.15 8.75
CA ILE A 462 0.40 5.18 7.29
C ILE A 462 -0.34 6.42 6.82
N THR A 463 0.22 7.14 5.85
CA THR A 463 -0.52 8.21 5.16
C THR A 463 -1.25 7.60 3.98
N ASN A 464 -2.53 7.29 4.16
CA ASN A 464 -3.36 6.74 3.10
C ASN A 464 -4.09 7.88 2.36
N ASN A 465 -3.69 8.15 1.11
CA ASN A 465 -4.38 9.04 0.18
C ASN A 465 -5.11 8.26 -0.93
N GLY A 466 -5.07 6.93 -0.86
CA GLY A 466 -5.64 6.00 -1.82
C GLY A 466 -6.76 5.17 -1.23
N VAL A 467 -6.94 3.97 -1.77
CA VAL A 467 -7.93 2.98 -1.34
C VAL A 467 -7.19 1.70 -1.00
N ILE A 468 -7.24 1.32 0.28
CA ILE A 468 -6.75 0.03 0.76
C ILE A 468 -7.94 -0.92 0.80
N THR A 469 -7.92 -2.02 0.03
CA THR A 469 -9.01 -3.02 0.06
C THR A 469 -8.59 -4.26 0.83
N ILE A 470 -9.44 -4.72 1.75
CA ILE A 470 -9.23 -5.94 2.54
C ILE A 470 -10.15 -7.02 2.01
N ASN A 471 -9.56 -8.06 1.41
CA ASN A 471 -10.26 -9.16 0.77
C ASN A 471 -11.26 -8.71 -0.32
N PRO A 472 -10.81 -8.02 -1.37
CA PRO A 472 -11.67 -7.37 -2.37
C PRO A 472 -12.61 -8.32 -3.14
N ILE A 473 -12.32 -9.63 -3.12
CA ILE A 473 -13.12 -10.65 -3.82
C ILE A 473 -13.92 -11.56 -2.86
N ASN A 474 -14.01 -11.20 -1.57
CA ASN A 474 -14.67 -11.98 -0.53
C ASN A 474 -14.25 -13.47 -0.52
N GLY A 475 -12.94 -13.72 -0.61
CA GLY A 475 -12.38 -15.06 -0.49
C GLY A 475 -12.64 -15.66 0.89
N GLY A 476 -12.72 -16.99 0.96
CA GLY A 476 -13.18 -17.69 2.16
C GLY A 476 -12.22 -17.75 3.35
N SER A 477 -11.03 -17.14 3.25
CA SER A 477 -10.01 -17.17 4.31
C SER A 477 -9.89 -15.83 5.02
N ALA A 478 -9.41 -15.87 6.26
CA ALA A 478 -9.16 -14.66 7.02
C ALA A 478 -8.13 -13.76 6.32
N THR A 479 -8.41 -12.47 6.28
CA THR A 479 -7.57 -11.45 5.65
C THR A 479 -7.60 -10.23 6.53
N GLN A 480 -6.44 -9.63 6.79
CA GLN A 480 -6.33 -8.64 7.85
C GLN A 480 -5.34 -7.54 7.55
N LEU A 481 -5.64 -6.37 8.10
CA LEU A 481 -4.70 -5.26 8.30
C LEU A 481 -4.50 -5.12 9.81
N ASP A 482 -3.25 -5.25 10.27
CA ASP A 482 -2.87 -5.16 11.67
C ASP A 482 -2.01 -3.91 11.92
N PHE A 483 -2.30 -3.17 12.99
CA PHE A 483 -1.38 -2.16 13.55
C PHE A 483 -0.51 -2.79 14.65
N GLU A 484 0.80 -2.70 14.52
CA GLU A 484 1.76 -3.31 15.45
C GLU A 484 2.20 -2.36 16.57
N ASN A 485 2.15 -1.04 16.35
CA ASN A 485 2.31 -0.01 17.39
C ASN A 485 1.20 1.05 17.25
N ASP A 486 1.12 1.94 18.25
CA ASP A 486 0.21 3.08 18.20
C ASP A 486 0.44 3.88 16.91
N GLY A 487 -0.66 4.14 16.20
CA GLY A 487 -0.56 4.68 14.85
C GLY A 487 -1.87 5.23 14.33
N SER A 488 -1.83 5.81 13.14
CA SER A 488 -2.99 6.44 12.52
C SER A 488 -3.06 6.11 11.03
N PHE A 489 -4.30 6.04 10.52
CA PHE A 489 -4.56 6.29 9.11
C PHE A 489 -4.59 7.80 8.89
N LEU A 490 -3.45 8.37 8.50
CA LEU A 490 -3.35 9.76 8.07
C LEU A 490 -3.85 9.88 6.61
N GLY A 491 -4.03 11.11 6.12
CA GLY A 491 -4.47 11.36 4.74
C GLY A 491 -5.99 11.32 4.57
N SER A 492 -6.45 11.44 3.33
CA SER A 492 -7.88 11.51 2.98
C SER A 492 -8.41 10.26 2.27
N GLY A 493 -7.64 9.17 2.31
CA GLY A 493 -7.98 7.91 1.65
C GLY A 493 -9.04 7.10 2.39
N GLU A 494 -9.20 5.87 1.92
CA GLU A 494 -10.22 4.95 2.39
C GLU A 494 -9.64 3.56 2.68
N VAL A 495 -10.23 2.87 3.65
CA VAL A 495 -10.06 1.42 3.87
C VAL A 495 -11.40 0.73 3.63
N VAL A 496 -11.42 -0.24 2.72
CA VAL A 496 -12.62 -0.98 2.33
C VAL A 496 -12.55 -2.42 2.82
N LEU A 497 -13.44 -2.82 3.72
CA LEU A 497 -13.60 -4.21 4.12
C LEU A 497 -14.54 -4.94 3.16
N GLY A 498 -14.05 -6.02 2.54
CA GLY A 498 -14.75 -6.75 1.48
C GLY A 498 -15.14 -8.19 1.84
N GLY A 499 -15.27 -8.54 3.12
CA GLY A 499 -15.51 -9.92 3.53
C GLY A 499 -16.13 -10.07 4.91
N SER A 500 -17.17 -10.90 5.02
CA SER A 500 -17.94 -11.06 6.26
C SER A 500 -17.17 -11.75 7.40
N GLY A 501 -17.49 -11.37 8.64
CA GLY A 501 -16.86 -11.94 9.84
C GLY A 501 -15.34 -11.80 9.80
N SER A 502 -14.63 -12.91 9.98
CA SER A 502 -13.16 -12.93 9.99
C SER A 502 -12.50 -12.80 8.61
N ARG A 503 -13.28 -12.72 7.52
CA ARG A 503 -12.75 -12.69 6.14
C ARG A 503 -12.12 -11.36 5.76
N ALA A 504 -12.56 -10.25 6.34
CA ALA A 504 -11.91 -8.96 6.28
C ALA A 504 -11.87 -8.37 7.69
N ARG A 505 -10.67 -8.09 8.21
CA ARG A 505 -10.45 -7.67 9.59
C ARG A 505 -9.53 -6.47 9.66
N LEU A 506 -9.88 -5.51 10.51
CA LEU A 506 -8.99 -4.44 10.95
C LEU A 506 -8.67 -4.63 12.43
N ARG A 507 -7.38 -4.64 12.77
CA ARG A 507 -6.89 -5.11 14.07
C ARG A 507 -5.74 -4.26 14.59
N THR A 508 -5.53 -4.34 15.90
CA THR A 508 -4.35 -3.82 16.60
C THR A 508 -3.74 -4.93 17.43
N ALA A 509 -2.42 -4.87 17.65
CA ALA A 509 -1.76 -5.68 18.65
C ALA A 509 -2.28 -5.35 20.08
N PRO A 510 -2.09 -6.24 21.07
CA PRO A 510 -2.55 -5.98 22.44
C PRO A 510 -1.94 -4.70 23.02
N GLY A 511 -2.78 -3.80 23.53
CA GLY A 511 -2.36 -2.52 24.10
C GLY A 511 -2.09 -1.42 23.07
N VAL A 512 -2.23 -1.72 21.78
CA VAL A 512 -2.06 -0.76 20.68
C VAL A 512 -3.39 -0.15 20.29
N THR A 513 -3.35 1.15 20.02
CA THR A 513 -4.48 1.97 19.55
C THR A 513 -4.21 2.48 18.15
N MET A 514 -5.22 2.36 17.27
CA MET A 514 -5.20 3.01 15.96
C MET A 514 -6.19 4.17 15.91
N THR A 515 -5.83 5.23 15.20
CA THR A 515 -6.70 6.39 14.97
C THR A 515 -7.13 6.50 13.50
N ASN A 516 -8.44 6.57 13.26
CA ASN A 516 -9.02 6.96 11.98
C ASN A 516 -9.14 8.48 11.95
N THR A 517 -8.31 9.18 11.17
CA THR A 517 -8.23 10.65 11.23
C THR A 517 -9.40 11.36 10.53
N PRO A 518 -9.65 12.67 10.78
CA PRO A 518 -10.88 13.36 10.35
C PRO A 518 -11.23 13.30 8.86
N THR A 519 -10.25 13.11 7.99
CA THR A 519 -10.47 13.06 6.53
C THR A 519 -10.50 11.64 5.98
N HIS A 520 -10.25 10.63 6.80
CA HIS A 520 -10.14 9.24 6.39
C HIS A 520 -11.45 8.47 6.62
N THR A 521 -11.75 7.53 5.72
CA THR A 521 -12.95 6.70 5.78
C THR A 521 -12.62 5.22 5.93
N ILE A 522 -13.31 4.51 6.83
CA ILE A 522 -13.30 3.06 6.93
C ILE A 522 -14.70 2.57 6.61
N HIS A 523 -14.88 1.73 5.59
CA HIS A 523 -16.22 1.30 5.20
C HIS A 523 -16.30 -0.11 4.60
N GLY A 524 -17.49 -0.56 4.22
CA GLY A 524 -17.75 -1.88 3.67
C GLY A 524 -18.41 -2.84 4.66
N PHE A 525 -17.94 -4.09 4.68
CA PHE A 525 -18.45 -5.16 5.55
C PHE A 525 -17.33 -6.12 5.99
N GLY A 526 -17.40 -6.57 7.24
CA GLY A 526 -16.33 -7.32 7.90
C GLY A 526 -16.27 -7.01 9.38
N THR A 527 -15.08 -7.02 9.97
CA THR A 527 -14.92 -6.77 11.41
C THR A 527 -13.80 -5.78 11.73
N ILE A 528 -14.09 -4.86 12.66
CA ILE A 528 -13.13 -3.96 13.29
C ILE A 528 -12.91 -4.45 14.72
N GLU A 529 -11.84 -5.20 14.92
CA GLU A 529 -11.41 -5.71 16.23
C GLU A 529 -10.40 -4.77 16.92
N ALA A 530 -9.86 -3.81 16.18
CA ALA A 530 -8.90 -2.82 16.67
C ALA A 530 -9.41 -2.02 17.86
N THR A 531 -8.52 -1.67 18.79
CA THR A 531 -8.75 -0.53 19.68
C THR A 531 -8.70 0.74 18.82
N LEU A 532 -9.84 1.43 18.71
CA LEU A 532 -10.06 2.47 17.70
C LEU A 532 -10.41 3.80 18.36
N VAL A 533 -9.72 4.86 17.93
CA VAL A 533 -10.18 6.25 18.04
C VAL A 533 -10.69 6.68 16.66
N ASN A 534 -11.99 6.94 16.54
CA ASN A 534 -12.60 7.42 15.32
C ASN A 534 -12.80 8.94 15.34
N ASP A 535 -11.92 9.66 14.66
CA ASP A 535 -12.05 11.09 14.38
C ASP A 535 -12.62 11.36 12.98
N GLY A 536 -12.61 10.35 12.09
CA GLY A 536 -13.15 10.38 10.73
C GLY A 536 -14.49 9.67 10.56
N LEU A 537 -14.67 8.98 9.44
CA LEU A 537 -15.90 8.25 9.12
C LEU A 537 -15.69 6.73 9.24
N VAL A 538 -16.59 6.05 9.97
CA VAL A 538 -16.77 4.59 9.89
C VAL A 538 -18.16 4.30 9.32
N GLN A 539 -18.27 3.47 8.30
CA GLN A 539 -19.52 3.30 7.57
C GLN A 539 -19.82 1.85 7.15
N ALA A 540 -20.97 1.31 7.54
CA ALA A 540 -21.55 0.10 6.97
C ALA A 540 -22.47 0.50 5.79
N ASP A 541 -22.04 0.24 4.56
CA ASP A 541 -22.73 0.71 3.34
C ASP A 541 -23.05 -0.39 2.32
N VAL A 542 -22.91 -1.65 2.71
CA VAL A 542 -23.19 -2.79 1.83
C VAL A 542 -24.51 -3.44 2.23
N LEU A 543 -25.45 -3.47 1.29
CA LEU A 543 -26.80 -3.97 1.48
C LEU A 543 -26.84 -5.35 2.16
N SER A 544 -27.54 -5.42 3.29
CA SER A 544 -27.73 -6.63 4.11
C SER A 544 -26.42 -7.27 4.63
N GLN A 545 -25.31 -6.55 4.57
CA GLN A 545 -24.04 -6.97 5.15
C GLN A 545 -23.75 -6.21 6.44
N GLU A 546 -22.95 -6.85 7.29
CA GLU A 546 -22.58 -6.36 8.61
C GLU A 546 -21.14 -5.86 8.63
N LEU A 547 -20.95 -4.67 9.20
CA LEU A 547 -19.66 -4.21 9.73
C LEU A 547 -19.70 -4.31 11.25
N GLY A 548 -19.03 -5.31 11.81
CA GLY A 548 -19.00 -5.57 13.24
C GLY A 548 -17.85 -4.86 13.95
N LEU A 549 -18.15 -4.10 15.00
CA LEU A 549 -17.17 -3.49 15.91
C LEU A 549 -17.08 -4.35 17.18
N LEU A 550 -15.93 -5.01 17.35
CA LEU A 550 -15.76 -6.11 18.31
C LEU A 550 -14.57 -5.90 19.27
N SER A 551 -14.56 -6.71 20.34
CA SER A 551 -13.44 -7.01 21.26
C SER A 551 -12.94 -5.91 22.19
N ASN A 552 -12.71 -4.70 21.69
CA ASN A 552 -12.06 -3.60 22.43
C ASN A 552 -12.96 -2.37 22.48
N THR A 553 -12.75 -1.48 23.47
CA THR A 553 -13.41 -0.18 23.52
C THR A 553 -13.17 0.61 22.23
N LYS A 554 -14.20 1.34 21.80
CA LYS A 554 -14.17 2.23 20.64
C LYS A 554 -14.41 3.66 21.15
N VAL A 555 -13.49 4.56 20.89
CA VAL A 555 -13.72 6.00 21.11
C VAL A 555 -14.24 6.58 19.81
N ASN A 556 -15.40 7.20 19.85
CA ASN A 556 -16.02 7.83 18.68
C ASN A 556 -16.13 9.34 18.90
N ASN A 557 -15.30 10.10 18.20
CA ASN A 557 -15.31 11.57 18.24
C ASN A 557 -16.06 12.17 17.03
N ALA A 558 -16.39 11.33 16.04
CA ALA A 558 -17.05 11.71 14.80
C ALA A 558 -18.24 10.77 14.50
N THR A 559 -18.41 10.33 13.26
CA THR A 559 -19.60 9.57 12.84
C THR A 559 -19.25 8.10 12.61
N MET A 560 -20.03 7.21 13.22
CA MET A 560 -20.15 5.81 12.78
C MET A 560 -21.57 5.60 12.25
N GLN A 561 -21.71 5.15 11.00
CA GLN A 561 -23.03 5.08 10.37
C GLN A 561 -23.34 3.79 9.62
N ALA A 562 -24.62 3.45 9.57
CA ALA A 562 -25.19 2.45 8.67
C ALA A 562 -26.00 3.17 7.59
N ILE A 563 -25.69 2.92 6.33
CA ILE A 563 -26.39 3.48 5.17
C ILE A 563 -26.66 2.40 4.11
N ALA A 564 -27.48 2.72 3.11
CA ALA A 564 -27.74 1.85 1.95
C ALA A 564 -28.15 0.40 2.30
N GLY A 565 -28.81 0.21 3.46
CA GLY A 565 -29.21 -1.11 3.94
C GLY A 565 -28.10 -1.92 4.62
N GLY A 566 -26.97 -1.30 4.93
CA GLY A 566 -25.89 -1.88 5.73
C GLY A 566 -26.25 -1.99 7.22
N ILE A 567 -25.54 -2.84 7.94
CA ILE A 567 -25.75 -3.09 9.38
C ILE A 567 -24.45 -2.78 10.12
N LEU A 568 -24.53 -1.89 11.11
CA LEU A 568 -23.45 -1.58 12.03
C LEU A 568 -23.70 -2.34 13.35
N ASP A 569 -22.93 -3.41 13.60
CA ASP A 569 -23.07 -4.21 14.82
C ASP A 569 -22.01 -3.81 15.85
N PHE A 570 -22.43 -3.52 17.07
CA PHE A 570 -21.55 -3.35 18.21
C PHE A 570 -21.78 -4.51 19.16
N SER A 571 -20.74 -5.32 19.39
CA SER A 571 -20.86 -6.54 20.19
C SER A 571 -19.78 -6.65 21.26
N ASN A 572 -20.20 -6.76 22.53
CA ASN A 572 -19.36 -6.95 23.72
C ASN A 572 -18.30 -5.86 23.94
N ILE A 573 -18.66 -4.60 23.72
CA ILE A 573 -17.73 -3.46 23.82
C ILE A 573 -18.35 -2.26 24.52
N THR A 574 -17.48 -1.33 24.93
CA THR A 574 -17.88 0.04 25.27
C THR A 574 -17.62 0.94 24.07
N VAL A 575 -18.58 1.80 23.76
CA VAL A 575 -18.47 2.88 22.78
C VAL A 575 -18.51 4.20 23.54
N GLU A 576 -17.37 4.86 23.64
CA GLU A 576 -17.25 6.17 24.27
C GLU A 576 -17.43 7.25 23.22
N GLN A 577 -18.57 7.94 23.23
CA GLN A 577 -18.84 9.05 22.33
C GLN A 577 -18.40 10.36 23.00
N SER A 578 -17.28 10.92 22.54
CA SER A 578 -16.75 12.18 23.07
C SER A 578 -17.08 13.35 22.14
N GLY A 579 -17.18 14.58 22.67
CA GLY A 579 -17.37 15.81 21.90
C GLY A 579 -18.57 15.79 20.94
N SER A 580 -18.30 15.42 19.68
CA SER A 580 -19.22 15.34 18.53
C SER A 580 -19.59 13.91 18.09
N GLY A 581 -19.29 12.89 18.90
CA GLY A 581 -19.58 11.49 18.57
C GLY A 581 -21.06 11.22 18.25
N GLN A 582 -21.34 10.66 17.07
CA GLN A 582 -22.67 10.28 16.59
C GLN A 582 -22.68 8.85 16.06
N LEU A 583 -23.71 8.07 16.43
CA LEU A 583 -24.08 6.82 15.77
C LEU A 583 -25.32 7.09 14.92
N LEU A 584 -25.27 6.78 13.62
CA LEU A 584 -26.35 7.11 12.68
C LEU A 584 -26.80 5.88 11.87
N ALA A 585 -28.10 5.61 11.81
CA ALA A 585 -28.68 4.73 10.80
C ALA A 585 -29.53 5.55 9.83
N ASP A 586 -29.12 5.66 8.57
CA ASP A 586 -29.80 6.45 7.56
C ASP A 586 -30.24 5.58 6.36
N GLY A 587 -31.55 5.56 6.11
CA GLY A 587 -32.15 4.89 4.97
C GLY A 587 -32.81 3.55 5.31
N ALA A 588 -33.76 3.14 4.47
CA ALA A 588 -34.51 1.92 4.64
C ALA A 588 -33.60 0.68 4.69
N GLY A 589 -33.75 -0.12 5.74
CA GLY A 589 -32.96 -1.33 5.97
C GLY A 589 -31.60 -1.07 6.62
N SER A 590 -31.15 0.19 6.72
CA SER A 590 -29.95 0.53 7.47
C SER A 590 -30.22 0.36 8.97
N ARG A 591 -29.33 -0.33 9.68
CA ARG A 591 -29.57 -0.68 11.09
C ARG A 591 -28.31 -0.58 11.94
N ILE A 592 -28.47 -0.11 13.17
CA ILE A 592 -27.48 -0.27 14.24
C ILE A 592 -27.95 -1.38 15.18
N ASP A 593 -27.08 -2.36 15.43
CA ASP A 593 -27.30 -3.44 16.38
C ASP A 593 -26.44 -3.24 17.64
N PHE A 594 -27.08 -3.31 18.82
CA PHE A 594 -26.38 -3.29 20.11
C PHE A 594 -26.51 -4.63 20.82
N ASN A 595 -25.39 -5.34 20.96
CA ASN A 595 -25.32 -6.65 21.58
C ASN A 595 -24.30 -6.70 22.72
N SER A 596 -24.79 -6.58 23.94
CA SER A 596 -23.97 -6.47 25.16
C SER A 596 -23.03 -5.25 25.09
N THR A 597 -23.58 -4.11 24.68
CA THR A 597 -22.81 -2.88 24.40
C THR A 597 -23.15 -1.77 25.39
N THR A 598 -22.12 -1.10 25.91
CA THR A 598 -22.29 0.14 26.68
C THR A 598 -22.00 1.33 25.79
N ILE A 599 -22.92 2.27 25.68
CA ILE A 599 -22.75 3.53 24.95
C ILE A 599 -22.66 4.64 25.97
N VAL A 600 -21.58 5.42 25.93
CA VAL A 600 -21.30 6.50 26.88
C VAL A 600 -21.31 7.83 26.14
N GLY A 601 -22.22 8.74 26.50
CA GLY A 601 -22.33 10.06 25.90
C GLY A 601 -22.87 10.07 24.46
N GLY A 602 -22.74 11.22 23.80
CA GLY A 602 -23.01 11.42 22.38
C GLY A 602 -24.46 11.25 21.93
N THR A 603 -24.64 11.13 20.61
CA THR A 603 -25.95 10.97 19.97
C THR A 603 -26.12 9.64 19.25
N ILE A 604 -27.33 9.10 19.32
CA ILE A 604 -27.81 8.00 18.47
C ILE A 604 -28.97 8.54 17.63
N GLU A 605 -28.92 8.35 16.31
CA GLU A 605 -29.88 8.93 15.38
C GLU A 605 -30.33 7.92 14.33
N THR A 606 -31.60 8.01 13.95
CA THR A 606 -32.16 7.26 12.82
C THR A 606 -32.87 8.22 11.88
N MET A 607 -32.61 8.10 10.58
CA MET A 607 -33.24 8.93 9.55
C MET A 607 -33.72 8.08 8.39
N ASN A 608 -34.69 8.59 7.62
CA ASN A 608 -35.14 8.02 6.34
C ASN A 608 -35.47 6.51 6.38
N GLY A 609 -36.00 6.01 7.50
CA GLY A 609 -36.34 4.59 7.70
C GLY A 609 -35.22 3.71 8.26
N GLY A 610 -34.12 4.30 8.72
CA GLY A 610 -33.11 3.62 9.52
C GLY A 610 -33.65 3.22 10.90
N SER A 611 -32.98 2.28 11.58
CA SER A 611 -33.45 1.76 12.86
C SER A 611 -32.31 1.37 13.81
N VAL A 612 -32.61 1.32 15.10
CA VAL A 612 -31.73 0.74 16.13
C VAL A 612 -32.40 -0.50 16.71
N GLN A 613 -31.64 -1.59 16.87
CA GLN A 613 -32.12 -2.81 17.52
C GLN A 613 -31.23 -3.17 18.71
N VAL A 614 -31.85 -3.29 19.88
CA VAL A 614 -31.18 -3.59 21.15
C VAL A 614 -31.38 -5.05 21.52
N VAL A 615 -30.30 -5.81 21.57
CA VAL A 615 -30.26 -7.14 22.18
C VAL A 615 -30.00 -7.01 23.68
N SER A 616 -28.91 -6.32 24.02
CA SER A 616 -28.58 -5.91 25.39
C SER A 616 -27.71 -4.68 25.29
N ALA A 617 -28.12 -3.58 25.91
CA ALA A 617 -27.33 -2.36 25.89
C ALA A 617 -27.45 -1.57 27.19
N THR A 618 -26.46 -0.73 27.46
CA THR A 618 -26.52 0.32 28.48
C THR A 618 -26.35 1.68 27.80
N TYR A 619 -27.33 2.55 27.95
CA TYR A 619 -27.22 3.97 27.61
C TYR A 619 -26.77 4.73 28.86
N ASP A 620 -25.56 5.28 28.79
CA ASP A 620 -24.93 6.07 29.85
C ASP A 620 -24.78 7.52 29.38
N ALA A 621 -25.64 8.42 29.87
CA ALA A 621 -25.66 9.83 29.45
C ALA A 621 -25.83 10.05 27.92
N VAL A 622 -26.61 9.19 27.26
CA VAL A 622 -26.82 9.21 25.80
C VAL A 622 -27.99 10.11 25.40
N THR A 623 -27.89 10.82 24.26
CA THR A 623 -29.03 11.44 23.59
C THR A 623 -29.49 10.61 22.40
N SER A 624 -30.64 9.96 22.50
CA SER A 624 -31.24 9.14 21.44
C SER A 624 -32.36 9.88 20.72
N ASN A 625 -32.15 10.20 19.44
CA ASN A 625 -33.17 10.66 18.49
C ASN A 625 -33.65 9.50 17.60
N ALA A 626 -33.43 8.25 18.04
CA ALA A 626 -33.57 7.06 17.23
C ALA A 626 -34.88 6.31 17.46
N GLU A 627 -35.41 5.71 16.39
CA GLU A 627 -36.38 4.62 16.44
C GLU A 627 -35.67 3.34 16.94
N THR A 628 -35.82 3.08 18.23
CA THR A 628 -35.15 1.99 18.95
C THR A 628 -36.13 0.86 19.21
N THR A 629 -35.78 -0.35 18.78
CA THR A 629 -36.57 -1.56 19.04
C THR A 629 -35.85 -2.47 20.02
N LEU A 630 -36.58 -2.89 21.07
CA LEU A 630 -36.19 -3.98 21.95
C LEU A 630 -37.06 -5.21 21.61
N PRO A 631 -36.52 -6.22 20.91
CA PRO A 631 -37.23 -7.47 20.68
C PRO A 631 -37.57 -8.23 21.98
N SER A 632 -38.43 -9.25 21.86
CA SER A 632 -38.78 -10.12 22.99
C SER A 632 -37.54 -10.70 23.69
N GLY A 633 -37.48 -10.56 25.02
CA GLY A 633 -36.41 -11.13 25.86
C GLY A 633 -35.16 -10.26 25.97
N ARG A 634 -35.24 -8.98 25.56
CA ARG A 634 -34.09 -8.05 25.52
C ARG A 634 -34.16 -7.00 26.61
N THR A 635 -33.03 -6.36 26.89
CA THR A 635 -32.91 -5.35 27.95
C THR A 635 -32.17 -4.11 27.47
N LEU A 636 -32.69 -2.93 27.84
CA LEU A 636 -31.98 -1.67 27.75
C LEU A 636 -31.80 -1.11 29.17
N ASP A 637 -30.57 -0.90 29.59
CA ASP A 637 -30.25 -0.26 30.84
C ASP A 637 -29.98 1.22 30.61
N VAL A 638 -30.41 2.08 31.52
CA VAL A 638 -30.17 3.52 31.48
C VAL A 638 -29.52 3.98 32.77
N ARG A 639 -28.59 4.93 32.66
CA ARG A 639 -27.90 5.56 33.80
C ARG A 639 -27.34 6.93 33.46
N ASN A 640 -27.01 7.71 34.48
CA ASN A 640 -26.44 9.06 34.39
C ASN A 640 -27.23 10.04 33.50
N GLY A 641 -28.53 9.81 33.31
CA GLY A 641 -29.44 10.71 32.60
C GLY A 641 -29.42 10.51 31.08
N THR A 642 -30.32 9.67 30.56
CA THR A 642 -30.52 9.48 29.11
C THR A 642 -31.54 10.49 28.59
N VAL A 643 -31.31 11.09 27.43
CA VAL A 643 -32.32 11.88 26.71
C VAL A 643 -32.90 11.02 25.60
N ASN A 644 -34.21 10.80 25.61
CA ASN A 644 -34.95 10.12 24.55
C ASN A 644 -35.83 11.13 23.81
N ASN A 645 -35.56 11.37 22.53
CA ASN A 645 -36.37 12.19 21.63
C ASN A 645 -37.03 11.37 20.52
N GLY A 646 -36.66 10.09 20.36
CA GLY A 646 -37.28 9.15 19.43
C GLY A 646 -38.29 8.23 20.10
N THR A 647 -38.61 7.13 19.45
CA THR A 647 -39.48 6.08 20.00
C THR A 647 -38.64 4.90 20.47
N ILE A 648 -38.88 4.43 21.70
CA ILE A 648 -38.37 3.15 22.20
C ILE A 648 -39.53 2.16 22.24
N GLN A 649 -39.55 1.22 21.29
CA GLN A 649 -40.54 0.15 21.20
C GLN A 649 -40.08 -1.07 22.01
N VAL A 650 -40.82 -1.39 23.07
CA VAL A 650 -40.52 -2.51 23.96
C VAL A 650 -41.40 -3.69 23.65
N ASN A 651 -40.80 -4.76 23.13
CA ASN A 651 -41.47 -5.99 22.71
C ASN A 651 -42.59 -5.75 21.66
N PRO A 652 -42.29 -5.13 20.50
CA PRO A 652 -43.30 -4.73 19.52
C PRO A 652 -44.10 -5.88 18.92
N ILE A 653 -43.57 -7.11 18.95
CA ILE A 653 -44.26 -8.32 18.45
C ILE A 653 -44.97 -9.10 19.58
N ASN A 654 -45.02 -8.56 20.80
CA ASN A 654 -45.59 -9.19 21.99
C ASN A 654 -45.14 -10.66 22.20
N GLY A 655 -43.83 -10.90 22.04
CA GLY A 655 -43.23 -12.21 22.29
C GLY A 655 -43.31 -12.60 23.76
N GLY A 656 -43.27 -13.91 24.04
CA GLY A 656 -43.56 -14.45 25.37
C GLY A 656 -42.50 -14.19 26.45
N SER A 657 -41.36 -13.58 26.12
CA SER A 657 -40.29 -13.31 27.09
C SER A 657 -40.35 -11.87 27.61
N THR A 658 -39.98 -11.68 28.87
CA THR A 658 -39.87 -10.34 29.48
C THR A 658 -38.83 -9.50 28.77
N THR A 659 -39.25 -8.29 28.38
CA THR A 659 -38.40 -7.27 27.77
C THR A 659 -38.50 -6.02 28.64
N SER A 660 -37.36 -5.41 28.97
CA SER A 660 -37.36 -4.33 29.96
C SER A 660 -36.43 -3.19 29.65
N ILE A 661 -36.88 -1.97 29.94
CA ILE A 661 -36.02 -0.83 30.23
C ILE A 661 -35.74 -0.84 31.73
N ARG A 662 -34.47 -0.66 32.14
CA ARG A 662 -34.06 -0.70 33.55
C ARG A 662 -33.21 0.49 33.94
N TRP A 663 -33.54 1.14 35.05
CA TRP A 663 -32.74 2.21 35.63
C TRP A 663 -31.66 1.63 36.54
N ALA A 664 -30.38 1.93 36.26
CA ALA A 664 -29.28 1.47 37.10
C ALA A 664 -28.93 2.45 38.24
N ASP A 665 -29.41 3.69 38.14
CA ASP A 665 -29.32 4.75 39.15
C ASP A 665 -30.62 5.58 39.16
N ASP A 666 -30.73 6.54 40.09
CA ASP A 666 -31.90 7.42 40.23
C ASP A 666 -31.94 8.55 39.18
N SER A 667 -31.31 8.36 38.02
CA SER A 667 -31.34 9.34 36.94
C SER A 667 -32.66 9.30 36.15
N GLN A 668 -32.89 10.37 35.39
CA GLN A 668 -34.09 10.56 34.60
C GLN A 668 -33.89 10.12 33.15
N ILE A 669 -34.91 9.53 32.52
CA ILE A 669 -35.04 9.59 31.05
C ILE A 669 -35.76 10.90 30.70
N GLY A 670 -35.03 11.85 30.14
CA GLY A 670 -35.54 13.15 29.68
C GLY A 670 -35.83 13.17 28.17
N GLY A 671 -36.08 14.36 27.61
CA GLY A 671 -36.37 14.55 26.18
C GLY A 671 -37.87 14.53 25.85
N ASN A 672 -38.19 14.51 24.55
CA ASN A 672 -39.57 14.61 24.02
C ASN A 672 -40.07 13.33 23.34
N GLY A 673 -39.40 12.20 23.58
CA GLY A 673 -39.66 10.93 22.92
C GLY A 673 -40.73 10.08 23.61
N THR A 674 -41.00 8.93 22.99
CA THR A 674 -42.00 7.96 23.44
C THR A 674 -41.34 6.67 23.90
N ILE A 675 -41.85 6.07 24.97
CA ILE A 675 -41.58 4.70 25.39
C ILE A 675 -42.90 3.92 25.23
N ALA A 676 -42.92 3.00 24.26
CA ALA A 676 -44.10 2.19 23.95
C ALA A 676 -43.94 0.76 24.50
N LEU A 677 -44.72 0.41 25.51
CA LEU A 677 -44.74 -0.91 26.12
C LEU A 677 -45.76 -1.83 25.41
N LEU A 678 -45.29 -2.54 24.38
CA LEU A 678 -46.17 -3.23 23.42
C LEU A 678 -46.43 -4.71 23.75
N GLY A 679 -45.88 -5.20 24.86
CA GLY A 679 -46.10 -6.56 25.37
C GLY A 679 -46.99 -6.59 26.60
N THR A 680 -47.94 -7.52 26.67
CA THR A 680 -48.90 -7.58 27.79
C THR A 680 -48.24 -7.97 29.11
N GLY A 681 -48.68 -7.34 30.21
CA GLY A 681 -48.21 -7.66 31.56
C GLY A 681 -46.70 -7.46 31.68
N SER A 682 -45.98 -8.47 32.19
CA SER A 682 -44.52 -8.40 32.38
C SER A 682 -43.69 -8.61 31.11
N ARG A 683 -44.33 -8.72 29.93
CA ARG A 683 -43.63 -8.94 28.64
C ARG A 683 -42.97 -7.69 28.08
N ALA A 684 -43.53 -6.51 28.37
CA ALA A 684 -42.88 -5.22 28.19
C ALA A 684 -42.98 -4.47 29.51
N ARG A 685 -41.85 -4.06 30.09
CA ARG A 685 -41.88 -3.38 31.39
C ARG A 685 -40.80 -2.33 31.61
N LEU A 686 -41.11 -1.41 32.52
CA LEU A 686 -40.11 -0.58 33.22
C LEU A 686 -39.73 -1.28 34.52
N ASN A 687 -38.45 -1.27 34.90
CA ASN A 687 -37.97 -1.88 36.14
C ASN A 687 -36.73 -1.14 36.67
N LEU A 688 -36.27 -1.48 37.87
CA LEU A 688 -35.00 -1.03 38.43
C LEU A 688 -33.90 -2.08 38.28
N LEU A 689 -32.65 -1.63 38.32
CA LEU A 689 -31.44 -2.44 38.33
C LEU A 689 -30.51 -1.95 39.45
N GLY A 690 -29.95 -2.87 40.21
CA GLY A 690 -28.92 -2.55 41.20
C GLY A 690 -29.43 -1.67 42.34
N ALA A 691 -28.79 -0.50 42.53
CA ALA A 691 -29.03 0.40 43.64
C ALA A 691 -30.08 1.49 43.37
N ALA A 692 -30.63 1.56 42.16
CA ALA A 692 -31.71 2.48 41.84
C ALA A 692 -32.90 2.23 42.78
N THR A 693 -33.52 3.33 43.22
CA THR A 693 -34.67 3.36 44.11
C THR A 693 -35.92 3.87 43.40
N ILE A 694 -35.76 4.64 42.33
CA ILE A 694 -36.85 5.25 41.58
C ILE A 694 -36.53 5.34 40.08
N ALA A 695 -37.54 5.08 39.24
CA ALA A 695 -37.50 5.41 37.83
C ALA A 695 -38.10 6.81 37.63
N THR A 696 -37.45 7.65 36.83
CA THR A 696 -37.94 9.02 36.56
C THR A 696 -38.11 9.25 35.07
N LEU A 697 -39.30 9.70 34.64
CA LEU A 697 -39.61 10.11 33.26
C LEU A 697 -39.86 11.61 33.21
N GLY A 698 -39.19 12.32 32.29
CA GLY A 698 -39.27 13.77 32.15
C GLY A 698 -40.56 14.33 31.57
N GLN A 699 -40.74 15.66 31.69
CA GLN A 699 -41.94 16.38 31.24
C GLN A 699 -42.32 16.14 29.77
N GLY A 700 -41.34 15.98 28.88
CA GLY A 700 -41.59 15.71 27.46
C GLY A 700 -41.78 14.23 27.12
N GLN A 701 -41.51 13.30 28.05
CA GLN A 701 -41.61 11.88 27.75
C GLN A 701 -43.06 11.41 27.69
N ARG A 702 -43.36 10.57 26.70
CA ARG A 702 -44.61 9.81 26.64
C ARG A 702 -44.37 8.36 27.02
N LEU A 703 -45.14 7.84 27.97
CA LEU A 703 -45.24 6.42 28.27
C LEU A 703 -46.58 5.91 27.76
N GLU A 704 -46.54 4.97 26.80
CA GLU A 704 -47.76 4.38 26.24
C GLU A 704 -47.73 2.85 26.21
N GLY A 705 -48.89 2.24 25.96
CA GLY A 705 -49.01 0.81 25.73
C GLY A 705 -49.63 0.00 26.88
N ILE A 706 -49.51 -1.32 26.77
CA ILE A 706 -50.25 -2.33 27.55
C ILE A 706 -49.37 -3.15 28.50
N GLY A 707 -48.16 -2.65 28.75
CA GLY A 707 -47.16 -3.34 29.56
C GLY A 707 -47.30 -3.08 31.05
N SER A 708 -46.16 -3.18 31.74
CA SER A 708 -46.10 -2.96 33.18
C SER A 708 -45.04 -1.97 33.64
N ILE A 709 -45.36 -1.23 34.70
CA ILE A 709 -44.46 -0.39 35.47
C ILE A 709 -44.13 -1.15 36.76
N ASP A 710 -42.96 -1.79 36.77
CA ASP A 710 -42.48 -2.63 37.88
C ASP A 710 -41.39 -1.91 38.70
N ALA A 711 -41.53 -0.59 38.83
CA ALA A 711 -40.64 0.31 39.56
C ALA A 711 -41.44 1.45 40.19
N PRO A 712 -41.08 1.94 41.39
CA PRO A 712 -41.52 3.26 41.84
C PRO A 712 -41.24 4.27 40.73
N LEU A 713 -42.26 4.99 40.28
CA LEU A 713 -42.17 5.88 39.13
C LEU A 713 -42.52 7.31 39.54
N MET A 714 -41.59 8.22 39.31
CA MET A 714 -41.84 9.66 39.27
C MET A 714 -42.01 10.06 37.82
N HIS A 715 -43.25 10.38 37.44
CA HIS A 715 -43.61 10.64 36.05
C HIS A 715 -43.94 12.12 35.88
N HIS A 716 -43.16 12.84 35.08
CA HIS A 716 -43.38 14.26 34.78
C HIS A 716 -44.08 14.50 33.42
N GLY A 717 -44.01 13.54 32.50
CA GLY A 717 -44.64 13.65 31.18
C GLY A 717 -46.02 12.99 31.05
N THR A 718 -46.31 12.46 29.87
CA THR A 718 -47.61 11.88 29.51
C THR A 718 -47.67 10.38 29.77
N THR A 719 -48.69 9.91 30.49
CA THR A 719 -49.09 8.51 30.54
C THR A 719 -50.33 8.30 29.68
N ALA A 720 -50.27 7.39 28.71
CA ALA A 720 -51.37 7.03 27.83
C ALA A 720 -51.50 5.50 27.77
N PRO A 721 -52.34 4.88 28.61
CA PRO A 721 -52.54 3.43 28.55
C PRO A 721 -52.95 2.97 27.15
N GLY A 722 -52.40 1.84 26.70
CA GLY A 722 -52.73 1.24 25.40
C GLY A 722 -52.09 1.87 24.15
N MET A 723 -52.43 1.30 22.99
CA MET A 723 -52.19 1.86 21.63
C MET A 723 -53.51 2.32 20.96
N SER A 724 -54.58 2.08 21.70
CA SER A 724 -55.91 2.65 21.71
C SER A 724 -56.43 2.33 23.12
N ILE A 725 -57.73 2.17 23.36
CA ILE A 725 -58.27 1.75 24.66
C ILE A 725 -57.54 0.49 25.16
N GLY A 726 -56.87 0.63 26.29
CA GLY A 726 -55.99 -0.40 26.82
C GLY A 726 -55.71 -0.27 28.31
N LYS A 727 -54.95 -1.25 28.82
CA LYS A 727 -54.63 -1.37 30.23
C LYS A 727 -53.13 -1.34 30.45
N LEU A 728 -52.65 -0.35 31.18
CA LEU A 728 -51.29 -0.25 31.68
C LEU A 728 -51.28 -0.71 33.15
N VAL A 729 -50.36 -1.59 33.52
CA VAL A 729 -50.32 -2.16 34.89
C VAL A 729 -49.17 -1.55 35.67
N ALA A 730 -49.39 -1.14 36.92
CA ALA A 730 -48.33 -0.71 37.83
C ALA A 730 -48.30 -1.59 39.09
N THR A 731 -47.16 -2.23 39.34
CA THR A 731 -46.96 -3.07 40.54
C THR A 731 -46.29 -2.30 41.68
N ARG A 732 -46.00 -1.02 41.45
CA ARG A 732 -45.29 -0.11 42.36
C ARG A 732 -45.94 1.27 42.33
N ALA A 733 -45.60 2.09 43.31
CA ALA A 733 -46.19 3.42 43.45
C ALA A 733 -45.86 4.32 42.26
N ILE A 734 -46.84 5.14 41.85
CA ILE A 734 -46.68 6.18 40.83
C ILE A 734 -46.92 7.53 41.47
N THR A 735 -46.03 8.49 41.20
CA THR A 735 -46.17 9.89 41.59
C THR A 735 -46.18 10.74 40.33
N TYR A 736 -47.31 11.40 40.07
CA TYR A 736 -47.41 12.45 39.07
C TYR A 736 -46.93 13.78 39.65
N SER A 737 -46.47 14.67 38.77
CA SER A 737 -46.10 16.05 39.07
C SER A 737 -47.07 17.03 38.40
N ASP A 738 -46.95 18.31 38.73
CA ASP A 738 -47.72 19.41 38.15
C ASP A 738 -47.64 19.49 36.61
N THR A 739 -46.58 18.97 36.00
CA THR A 739 -46.44 18.93 34.53
C THR A 739 -47.01 17.68 33.87
N SER A 740 -47.41 16.69 34.65
CA SER A 740 -47.79 15.39 34.11
C SER A 740 -49.13 15.43 33.41
N VAL A 741 -49.29 14.55 32.43
CA VAL A 741 -50.55 14.41 31.69
C VAL A 741 -50.99 12.96 31.77
N PHE A 742 -52.21 12.71 32.22
CA PHE A 742 -52.86 11.41 32.05
C PHE A 742 -53.81 11.51 30.86
N GLU A 743 -53.58 10.72 29.82
CA GLU A 743 -54.48 10.62 28.67
C GLU A 743 -55.34 9.38 28.81
N ALA A 744 -56.66 9.57 28.77
CA ALA A 744 -57.64 8.50 28.81
C ALA A 744 -58.49 8.52 27.55
N GLU A 745 -58.32 7.53 26.69
CA GLU A 745 -59.28 7.22 25.63
C GLU A 745 -60.53 6.58 26.23
N VAL A 746 -61.70 7.00 25.75
CA VAL A 746 -63.01 6.54 26.25
C VAL A 746 -63.94 6.27 25.08
N SER A 747 -64.56 5.08 25.08
CA SER A 747 -65.65 4.70 24.18
C SER A 747 -66.96 4.54 24.97
N ALA A 748 -68.01 4.05 24.30
CA ALA A 748 -69.28 3.77 24.96
C ALA A 748 -69.24 2.59 25.94
N THR A 749 -68.25 1.70 25.82
CA THR A 749 -68.16 0.46 26.61
C THR A 749 -66.93 0.40 27.49
N ASP A 750 -65.84 1.03 27.08
CA ASP A 750 -64.53 0.85 27.70
C ASP A 750 -63.77 2.18 27.78
N ALA A 751 -62.74 2.21 28.63
CA ALA A 751 -61.80 3.31 28.72
C ALA A 751 -60.40 2.79 28.99
N ASP A 752 -59.41 3.63 28.73
CA ASP A 752 -58.06 3.42 29.19
C ASP A 752 -58.01 3.27 30.70
N LEU A 753 -57.20 2.31 31.15
CA LEU A 753 -57.04 2.00 32.56
C LEU A 753 -55.56 1.93 32.94
N LEU A 754 -55.17 2.74 33.92
CA LEU A 754 -53.98 2.48 34.73
C LEU A 754 -54.39 1.66 35.97
N ASP A 755 -54.06 0.38 35.97
CA ASP A 755 -54.27 -0.50 37.12
C ASP A 755 -53.02 -0.54 38.00
N CYS A 756 -53.02 0.24 39.07
CA CYS A 756 -51.96 0.27 40.06
C CYS A 756 -52.32 -0.55 41.29
N THR A 757 -51.53 -1.58 41.59
CA THR A 757 -51.70 -2.38 42.82
C THR A 757 -51.19 -1.67 44.09
N MET A 758 -50.57 -0.50 43.94
CA MET A 758 -49.96 0.29 45.02
C MET A 758 -50.57 1.70 45.07
N SER A 759 -49.85 2.70 45.55
CA SER A 759 -50.35 4.07 45.66
C SER A 759 -50.17 4.87 44.38
N VAL A 760 -51.14 5.71 44.03
CA VAL A 760 -51.05 6.69 42.95
C VAL A 760 -51.24 8.08 43.54
N GLN A 761 -50.25 8.96 43.40
CA GLN A 761 -50.39 10.38 43.70
C GLN A 761 -50.69 11.14 42.42
N LEU A 762 -51.85 11.79 42.36
CA LEU A 762 -52.33 12.60 41.23
C LEU A 762 -51.84 14.04 41.37
N ASP A 763 -51.52 14.60 40.22
CA ASP A 763 -51.15 16.00 40.00
C ASP A 763 -51.28 16.28 38.48
N GLY A 764 -51.11 17.53 38.04
CA GLY A 764 -51.05 17.88 36.62
C GLY A 764 -52.42 17.79 35.91
N THR A 765 -52.43 17.30 34.66
CA THR A 765 -53.60 17.41 33.77
C THR A 765 -54.23 16.07 33.43
N LEU A 766 -55.56 15.98 33.46
CA LEU A 766 -56.32 14.89 32.84
C LEU A 766 -56.83 15.29 31.46
N ASN A 767 -56.46 14.52 30.44
CA ASN A 767 -56.97 14.63 29.08
C ASN A 767 -57.88 13.43 28.79
N VAL A 768 -59.13 13.69 28.41
CA VAL A 768 -60.06 12.65 27.97
C VAL A 768 -60.30 12.77 26.47
N LEU A 769 -60.15 11.66 25.75
CA LEU A 769 -60.38 11.59 24.30
C LEU A 769 -61.50 10.60 24.01
N PHE A 770 -62.57 11.06 23.34
CA PHE A 770 -63.62 10.16 22.87
C PHE A 770 -63.18 9.44 21.60
N THR A 771 -63.18 8.11 21.62
CA THR A 771 -62.83 7.25 20.49
C THR A 771 -64.06 6.53 19.96
N ASP A 772 -63.91 5.80 18.83
CA ASP A 772 -64.99 5.02 18.21
C ASP A 772 -66.28 5.81 17.88
N GLY A 773 -66.16 7.12 17.67
CA GLY A 773 -67.30 8.01 17.42
C GLY A 773 -68.19 8.23 18.64
N PHE A 774 -67.68 7.98 19.84
CA PHE A 774 -68.42 8.15 21.08
C PHE A 774 -68.91 9.60 21.25
N ALA A 775 -70.24 9.74 21.26
CA ALA A 775 -70.95 11.00 21.44
C ALA A 775 -72.08 10.76 22.44
N PRO A 776 -71.78 10.77 23.76
CA PRO A 776 -72.75 10.45 24.78
C PRO A 776 -73.95 11.41 24.74
N THR A 777 -75.17 10.88 24.89
CA THR A 777 -76.40 11.68 25.00
C THR A 777 -77.05 11.56 26.38
N GLY A 778 -76.48 10.74 27.26
CA GLY A 778 -76.94 10.45 28.61
C GLY A 778 -75.77 10.06 29.50
N PHE A 779 -76.09 9.50 30.67
CA PHE A 779 -75.10 9.06 31.65
C PHE A 779 -74.05 8.12 31.04
N TRP A 780 -72.79 8.38 31.37
CA TRP A 780 -71.69 7.43 31.21
C TRP A 780 -70.62 7.71 32.28
N ALA A 781 -69.91 6.66 32.69
CA ALA A 781 -68.77 6.80 33.59
C ALA A 781 -67.84 5.59 33.45
N HIS A 782 -66.54 5.84 33.41
CA HIS A 782 -65.52 4.80 33.39
C HIS A 782 -64.45 5.06 34.45
N THR A 783 -63.92 3.98 35.02
CA THR A 783 -62.72 4.02 35.84
C THR A 783 -61.50 4.11 34.93
N ILE A 784 -60.66 5.12 35.16
CA ILE A 784 -59.46 5.36 34.36
C ILE A 784 -58.17 5.10 35.14
N ILE A 785 -58.24 5.10 36.47
CA ILE A 785 -57.13 4.71 37.35
C ILE A 785 -57.69 3.87 38.49
N GLU A 786 -57.06 2.73 38.77
CA GLU A 786 -57.29 1.90 39.95
C GLU A 786 -56.02 1.91 40.83
N GLY A 787 -56.20 1.88 42.14
CA GLY A 787 -55.14 2.06 43.14
C GLY A 787 -55.48 1.43 44.48
N SER A 788 -54.48 0.97 45.24
CA SER A 788 -54.68 0.62 46.66
C SER A 788 -54.84 1.86 47.55
N SER A 789 -54.31 3.01 47.10
CA SER A 789 -54.49 4.33 47.69
C SER A 789 -54.24 5.39 46.63
N ILE A 790 -55.24 6.20 46.31
CA ILE A 790 -55.16 7.30 45.35
C ILE A 790 -55.31 8.61 46.10
N THR A 791 -54.29 9.46 46.03
CA THR A 791 -54.25 10.75 46.74
C THR A 791 -54.05 11.90 45.77
N GLY A 792 -54.47 13.10 46.13
CA GLY A 792 -54.40 14.28 45.26
C GLY A 792 -55.55 14.34 44.24
N LYS A 793 -55.46 15.30 43.33
CA LYS A 793 -56.39 15.53 42.23
C LYS A 793 -55.62 16.07 41.02
N PHE A 794 -56.22 16.02 39.84
CA PHE A 794 -55.69 16.75 38.69
C PHE A 794 -55.96 18.25 38.85
N ASP A 795 -54.96 19.05 38.53
CA ASP A 795 -55.01 20.52 38.56
C ASP A 795 -55.76 21.11 37.36
N ALA A 796 -55.67 20.44 36.21
CA ALA A 796 -56.33 20.85 34.97
C ALA A 796 -57.08 19.69 34.31
N LEU A 797 -58.22 20.00 33.70
CA LEU A 797 -59.10 19.03 33.06
C LEU A 797 -59.38 19.44 31.61
N ASN A 798 -58.97 18.61 30.67
CA ASN A 798 -59.28 18.76 29.25
C ASN A 798 -60.21 17.61 28.83
N ILE A 799 -61.51 17.83 28.99
CA ILE A 799 -62.56 16.83 28.75
C ILE A 799 -63.54 17.39 27.71
N PRO A 800 -64.01 16.60 26.73
CA PRO A 800 -65.04 17.02 25.80
C PRO A 800 -66.26 17.60 26.52
N ALA A 801 -66.82 18.69 26.02
CA ALA A 801 -67.93 19.37 26.69
C ALA A 801 -69.15 18.44 26.84
N PRO A 802 -69.82 18.45 28.01
CA PRO A 802 -71.01 17.63 28.21
C PRO A 802 -72.17 18.14 27.33
N PRO A 803 -73.04 17.23 26.84
CA PRO A 803 -74.31 17.61 26.23
C PRO A 803 -75.17 18.48 27.16
N SER A 804 -76.06 19.26 26.56
CA SER A 804 -77.01 20.10 27.33
C SER A 804 -77.78 19.26 28.35
N GLY A 805 -77.71 19.65 29.62
CA GLY A 805 -78.36 18.95 30.73
C GLY A 805 -77.45 17.98 31.49
N LEU A 806 -76.22 17.76 31.04
CA LEU A 806 -75.20 16.98 31.74
C LEU A 806 -74.05 17.86 32.25
N VAL A 807 -73.33 17.36 33.25
CA VAL A 807 -72.10 17.93 33.79
C VAL A 807 -71.00 16.88 33.77
N THR A 808 -69.75 17.29 33.62
CA THR A 808 -68.59 16.39 33.76
C THR A 808 -68.25 16.26 35.24
N ARG A 809 -68.01 15.04 35.71
CA ARG A 809 -67.52 14.78 37.07
C ARG A 809 -66.30 13.87 37.03
N ILE A 810 -65.39 14.11 37.96
CA ILE A 810 -64.26 13.24 38.26
C ILE A 810 -64.33 12.92 39.74
N ILE A 811 -64.33 11.63 40.07
CA ILE A 811 -64.41 11.18 41.44
C ILE A 811 -63.17 10.34 41.73
N ASN A 812 -62.38 10.80 42.69
CA ASN A 812 -61.38 10.00 43.36
C ASN A 812 -62.01 9.40 44.62
N THR A 813 -62.25 8.08 44.63
CA THR A 813 -62.81 7.34 45.79
C THR A 813 -61.75 6.96 46.83
N GLY A 814 -60.47 7.28 46.56
CA GLY A 814 -59.32 6.79 47.28
C GLY A 814 -58.78 5.47 46.75
N THR A 815 -59.52 4.75 45.91
CA THR A 815 -59.07 3.51 45.24
C THR A 815 -59.36 3.48 43.74
N GLU A 816 -60.23 4.38 43.25
CA GLU A 816 -60.57 4.52 41.84
C GLU A 816 -60.64 6.01 41.49
N VAL A 817 -60.16 6.36 40.29
CA VAL A 817 -60.49 7.63 39.62
C VAL A 817 -61.48 7.31 38.52
N ARG A 818 -62.70 7.81 38.68
CA ARG A 818 -63.79 7.68 37.70
C ARG A 818 -64.01 9.00 37.01
N VAL A 819 -64.13 8.97 35.68
CA VAL A 819 -64.53 10.13 34.87
C VAL A 819 -65.82 9.81 34.13
N GLY A 820 -66.70 10.79 34.02
CA GLY A 820 -67.97 10.60 33.36
C GLY A 820 -68.75 11.89 33.20
N GLN A 821 -69.86 11.80 32.48
CA GLN A 821 -70.84 12.87 32.36
C GLN A 821 -72.19 12.37 32.84
N THR A 822 -72.83 13.13 33.72
CA THR A 822 -74.08 12.76 34.38
C THR A 822 -74.99 13.98 34.58
N CYS A 823 -76.23 13.79 35.00
CA CYS A 823 -77.09 14.91 35.35
C CYS A 823 -76.55 15.65 36.59
N PRO A 824 -76.78 16.96 36.73
CA PRO A 824 -76.24 17.76 37.84
C PRO A 824 -76.53 17.22 39.25
N GLY A 825 -77.65 16.49 39.43
CA GLY A 825 -78.09 15.92 40.72
C GLY A 825 -77.39 14.63 41.14
N ASP A 826 -76.75 13.91 40.21
CA ASP A 826 -75.96 12.70 40.48
C ASP A 826 -74.53 13.15 40.86
N ALA A 827 -74.25 13.22 42.16
CA ALA A 827 -73.00 13.69 42.73
C ALA A 827 -71.96 12.58 42.90
N ASN A 828 -72.39 11.32 43.04
CA ASN A 828 -71.49 10.18 43.23
C ASN A 828 -71.13 9.44 41.91
N LEU A 829 -71.64 9.94 40.78
CA LEU A 829 -71.39 9.42 39.43
C LEU A 829 -71.78 7.94 39.29
N ASP A 830 -72.91 7.55 39.89
CA ASP A 830 -73.45 6.17 39.80
C ASP A 830 -74.60 6.04 38.78
N GLY A 831 -75.06 7.16 38.20
CA GLY A 831 -76.12 7.22 37.20
C GLY A 831 -77.54 7.25 37.77
N MET A 832 -77.70 7.28 39.11
CA MET A 832 -78.99 7.29 39.79
C MET A 832 -79.05 8.37 40.87
N VAL A 833 -79.86 9.42 40.65
CA VAL A 833 -80.09 10.45 41.68
C VAL A 833 -80.84 9.88 42.90
N ASN A 834 -80.13 9.64 44.00
CA ASN A 834 -80.64 9.00 45.21
C ASN A 834 -79.92 9.50 46.49
N PHE A 835 -80.23 8.92 47.65
CA PHE A 835 -79.67 9.37 48.94
C PHE A 835 -78.12 9.40 49.00
N PHE A 836 -77.44 8.57 48.20
CA PHE A 836 -75.98 8.54 48.14
C PHE A 836 -75.38 9.81 47.50
N ASP A 837 -76.11 10.49 46.61
CA ASP A 837 -75.68 11.79 46.08
C ASP A 837 -75.74 12.88 47.13
N VAL A 838 -76.80 12.88 47.95
CA VAL A 838 -76.90 13.79 49.09
C VAL A 838 -75.73 13.57 50.03
N SER A 839 -75.38 12.30 50.29
CA SER A 839 -74.27 11.93 51.15
C SER A 839 -72.93 12.41 50.58
N LYS A 840 -72.71 12.26 49.27
CA LYS A 840 -71.50 12.74 48.58
C LYS A 840 -71.42 14.26 48.58
N PHE A 841 -72.50 14.96 48.22
CA PHE A 841 -72.54 16.41 48.24
C PHE A 841 -72.28 16.98 49.64
N LEU A 842 -72.87 16.39 50.69
CA LEU A 842 -72.62 16.83 52.06
C LEU A 842 -71.17 16.61 52.49
N ALA A 843 -70.53 15.53 52.04
CA ALA A 843 -69.11 15.30 52.29
C ALA A 843 -68.25 16.38 51.59
N ASP A 844 -68.48 16.61 50.31
CA ASP A 844 -67.76 17.63 49.53
C ASP A 844 -67.98 19.04 50.08
N PHE A 845 -69.21 19.35 50.50
CA PHE A 845 -69.58 20.64 51.09
C PHE A 845 -68.91 20.85 52.46
N ALA A 846 -68.80 19.79 53.27
CA ALA A 846 -68.07 19.85 54.54
C ALA A 846 -66.56 20.03 54.35
N ASP A 847 -66.01 19.43 53.29
CA ASP A 847 -64.60 19.53 52.93
C ASP A 847 -64.25 20.81 52.16
N MET A 848 -65.25 21.68 51.91
CA MET A 848 -65.12 22.88 51.05
C MET A 848 -64.50 22.54 49.68
N SER A 849 -64.88 21.38 49.14
CA SER A 849 -64.39 20.89 47.86
C SER A 849 -64.96 21.75 46.73
N PRO A 850 -64.18 22.15 45.71
CA PRO A 850 -64.69 22.92 44.57
C PRO A 850 -65.94 22.32 43.91
N GLU A 851 -66.10 21.01 43.97
CA GLU A 851 -67.23 20.25 43.43
C GLU A 851 -68.57 20.51 44.17
N ALA A 852 -68.51 21.10 45.37
CA ALA A 852 -69.67 21.51 46.16
C ALA A 852 -70.00 23.02 46.07
N ASP A 853 -69.18 23.82 45.38
CA ASP A 853 -69.48 25.21 45.02
C ASP A 853 -70.24 25.21 43.68
N LEU A 854 -71.54 24.95 43.74
CA LEU A 854 -72.35 24.69 42.54
C LEU A 854 -72.79 25.97 41.83
N ASN A 855 -72.67 27.13 42.49
CA ASN A 855 -72.93 28.42 41.86
C ASN A 855 -71.64 29.14 41.40
N ASN A 856 -70.47 28.57 41.70
CA ASN A 856 -69.13 29.06 41.36
C ASN A 856 -68.82 30.47 41.91
N ASP A 857 -69.33 30.80 43.10
CA ASP A 857 -69.07 32.09 43.74
C ASP A 857 -67.90 32.05 44.75
N ASN A 858 -67.22 30.90 44.86
CA ASN A 858 -66.17 30.57 45.83
C ASN A 858 -66.63 30.66 47.29
N GLN A 859 -67.93 30.48 47.58
CA GLN A 859 -68.48 30.44 48.94
C GLN A 859 -69.41 29.24 49.14
N TRP A 860 -68.92 28.19 49.81
CA TRP A 860 -69.72 27.04 50.25
C TRP A 860 -70.77 27.43 51.28
N ASN A 861 -71.97 27.78 50.81
CA ASN A 861 -73.02 28.32 51.65
C ASN A 861 -74.41 27.75 51.27
N PHE A 862 -75.46 28.34 51.83
CA PHE A 862 -76.83 27.89 51.58
C PHE A 862 -77.23 27.90 50.09
N PHE A 863 -76.63 28.78 49.27
CA PHE A 863 -76.94 28.87 47.86
C PHE A 863 -76.48 27.62 47.10
N ASP A 864 -75.33 27.03 47.43
CA ASP A 864 -74.92 25.75 46.84
C ASP A 864 -75.84 24.61 47.22
N VAL A 865 -76.23 24.55 48.50
CA VAL A 865 -77.22 23.58 48.99
C VAL A 865 -78.54 23.74 48.22
N SER A 866 -78.95 24.98 47.95
CA SER A 866 -80.17 25.24 47.18
C SER A 866 -80.06 24.81 45.71
N VAL A 867 -78.90 25.02 45.07
CA VAL A 867 -78.62 24.56 43.70
C VAL A 867 -78.60 23.03 43.66
N PHE A 868 -77.94 22.40 44.63
CA PHE A 868 -77.91 20.94 44.76
C PHE A 868 -79.32 20.37 44.92
N LEU A 869 -80.13 20.87 45.85
CA LEU A 869 -81.50 20.38 46.08
C LEU A 869 -82.39 20.57 44.84
N SER A 870 -82.21 21.67 44.11
CA SER A 870 -82.90 21.89 42.83
C SER A 870 -82.52 20.82 41.82
N ASN A 871 -81.22 20.60 41.60
CA ASN A 871 -80.70 19.58 40.70
C ASN A 871 -81.11 18.16 41.11
N PHE A 872 -81.10 17.87 42.41
CA PHE A 872 -81.51 16.60 42.99
C PHE A 872 -83.00 16.31 42.74
N SER A 873 -83.86 17.33 42.87
CA SER A 873 -85.31 17.20 42.64
C SER A 873 -85.69 17.03 41.15
N LEU A 874 -84.83 17.49 40.24
CA LEU A 874 -85.01 17.34 38.79
C LEU A 874 -84.70 15.92 38.29
N GLY A 875 -83.82 15.20 38.99
CA GLY A 875 -83.39 13.86 38.62
C GLY A 875 -82.40 13.81 37.44
N CYS A 876 -82.13 12.57 36.99
CA CYS A 876 -81.56 12.21 35.69
C CYS A 876 -82.70 11.62 34.84
#